data_AF-A0A537BZW5-F1
#
_entry.id   AF-A0A537BZW5-F1
#
_cell.length_a   1.000
_cell.length_b   1.000
_cell.length_c   1.000
_cell.angle_alpha   90.00
_cell.angle_beta   90.00
_cell.angle_gamma   90.00
#
_symmetry.space_group_name_H-M   'P 1'
#
loop_
_entity.id
_entity.type
_entity.pdbx_description
1 polymer ?
#
loop_
_entity_poly.entity_id
_entity_poly.type
_entity_poly.pdbx_seq_one_letter_code
_entity_poly.pdbx_strand_id
1 'polypeptide(L)'
;MTQRPKPKPRPKPKPRREPALLAPQPIGDNDPLADARIRPLLQRYCRLAGVKQAALGPDHSELRLPQAERPFFRDRESLRLAFSVDALERDPDAEIAVLGSPFLSQLLEAIRARASRLSLGLIAPAGAGDPRRVELAIPVRDGTARASEKHLAVHPIGRLFARIVLRAGAGVEEAVVESDVHDLSTGARVDDDLAGAFQDLEAGRVEPADEALAAAAKPVAAREPGDLLRLLLSHLRDKSTERVAARRAAAAGELAAELARLERYFESILKEQSSEEAIGTVSALAARRRTEEIRRSEVRATVHPVQLVEATVVMQRAEWQLESARGRRGTFSAQRSLSGAAAWAMTCPHCGRPPAVLVVCRYDHCGCDACSHRCSVCAEDFCAEHGFAECRVDGQPACDEHARVCPSCRLQYCTAHEGVCAEDGHAACATCLAPCGSCGRVVCNRHAEQSHADAPKGRRRLCTACLRTCEGGSRERVGVDEVTQCASCGKLVCAAHSAVCAVDGQVHCSPHLRRTDTSRRLVCGQHRAGCAQGEAAIFASDEVAACGSCGKLVCADHSAVCVEDGLRHCVIHLEPLADATGSYACAAHRKECHVDGQLFSPKGVQACPVCGKDACARHRAACGHCGRNVCTADLEQPSRRCVTCRQLAVIADPPEDVLTAARAVTSGGPKSSRPWRMARDHSHVVVELDLGLGRKTLFTLRHGQTVPDSVVKHTLLGSKQR
;
A
#
# COMPACT_ATOMS: atom_id res chain seq x y z
N MET A 1 -12.82 75.45 69.37
CA MET A 1 -12.68 76.71 68.62
C MET A 1 -11.50 76.62 67.65
N THR A 2 -11.62 77.29 66.51
CA THR A 2 -10.72 77.33 65.33
C THR A 2 -10.78 76.14 64.37
N GLN A 3 -11.80 76.19 63.51
CA GLN A 3 -11.84 75.49 62.22
C GLN A 3 -10.75 76.06 61.31
N ARG A 4 -9.90 75.19 60.73
CA ARG A 4 -8.98 75.56 59.64
C ARG A 4 -9.55 75.09 58.29
N PRO A 5 -9.43 75.88 57.20
CA PRO A 5 -10.24 75.71 56.00
C PRO A 5 -9.64 74.65 55.05
N LYS A 6 -10.52 73.89 54.39
CA LYS A 6 -10.16 73.00 53.27
C LYS A 6 -9.63 73.82 52.07
N PRO A 7 -8.57 73.37 51.39
CA PRO A 7 -8.07 74.06 50.19
C PRO A 7 -9.02 73.85 49.00
N LYS A 8 -9.28 74.93 48.26
CA LYS A 8 -10.09 74.94 47.02
C LYS A 8 -9.37 74.20 45.88
N PRO A 9 -10.07 73.47 44.99
CA PRO A 9 -9.47 72.87 43.81
C PRO A 9 -9.04 73.95 42.80
N ARG A 10 -7.84 73.81 42.24
CA ARG A 10 -7.35 74.66 41.14
C ARG A 10 -8.21 74.46 39.88
N PRO A 11 -8.53 75.53 39.13
CA PRO A 11 -9.28 75.42 37.88
C PRO A 11 -8.45 74.74 36.79
N LYS A 12 -9.08 73.82 36.05
CA LYS A 12 -8.49 73.16 34.88
C LYS A 12 -8.07 74.21 33.83
N PRO A 13 -6.93 74.04 33.13
CA PRO A 13 -6.54 74.93 32.05
C PRO A 13 -7.57 74.82 30.91
N LYS A 14 -8.06 75.97 30.44
CA LYS A 14 -8.86 76.05 29.20
C LYS A 14 -7.97 75.63 28.01
N PRO A 15 -8.48 74.83 27.06
CA PRO A 15 -7.74 74.50 25.85
C PRO A 15 -7.47 75.78 25.05
N ARG A 16 -6.19 76.00 24.73
CA ARG A 16 -5.71 77.07 23.88
C ARG A 16 -6.22 76.78 22.47
N ARG A 17 -7.03 77.69 21.90
CA ARG A 17 -7.48 77.65 20.49
C ARG A 17 -6.24 77.59 19.58
N GLU A 18 -6.10 76.49 18.87
CA GLU A 18 -5.32 76.42 17.64
C GLU A 18 -5.92 77.37 16.59
N PRO A 19 -5.10 78.00 15.72
CA PRO A 19 -5.60 78.73 14.57
C PRO A 19 -6.35 77.75 13.67
N ALA A 20 -7.58 78.09 13.29
CA ALA A 20 -8.33 77.33 12.31
C ALA A 20 -7.51 77.26 11.01
N LEU A 21 -7.06 76.06 10.65
CA LEU A 21 -6.65 75.74 9.29
C LEU A 21 -7.84 76.03 8.38
N LEU A 22 -7.59 76.85 7.37
CA LEU A 22 -8.53 77.12 6.28
C LEU A 22 -9.11 75.80 5.77
N ALA A 23 -10.44 75.74 5.71
CA ALA A 23 -11.14 74.62 5.10
C ALA A 23 -10.59 74.37 3.69
N PRO A 24 -10.41 73.09 3.27
CA PRO A 24 -10.09 72.79 1.89
C PRO A 24 -11.19 73.38 1.00
N GLN A 25 -10.81 74.23 0.06
CA GLN A 25 -11.69 74.63 -1.04
C GLN A 25 -12.19 73.36 -1.74
N PRO A 26 -13.44 73.31 -2.22
CA PRO A 26 -13.94 72.16 -2.95
C PRO A 26 -13.08 71.95 -4.19
N ILE A 27 -12.44 70.78 -4.24
CA ILE A 27 -11.70 70.29 -5.41
C ILE A 27 -12.75 70.08 -6.50
N GLY A 28 -12.66 70.88 -7.57
CA GLY A 28 -13.46 70.69 -8.77
C GLY A 28 -13.16 69.35 -9.43
N ASP A 29 -14.22 68.74 -9.98
CA ASP A 29 -14.28 67.57 -10.87
C ASP A 29 -13.10 66.59 -10.79
N ASN A 30 -13.32 65.52 -10.02
CA ASN A 30 -12.41 64.38 -9.92
C ASN A 30 -12.27 63.66 -11.26
N ASP A 31 -11.08 63.70 -11.83
CA ASP A 31 -10.63 62.73 -12.83
C ASP A 31 -10.62 61.32 -12.19
N PRO A 32 -11.42 60.35 -12.69
CA PRO A 32 -11.62 59.04 -12.05
C PRO A 32 -10.36 58.15 -11.97
N LEU A 33 -9.24 58.58 -12.56
CA LEU A 33 -7.99 57.81 -12.60
C LEU A 33 -6.98 58.20 -11.49
N ALA A 34 -7.11 59.38 -10.87
CA ALA A 34 -6.11 59.92 -9.94
C ALA A 34 -6.35 59.51 -8.48
N ASP A 35 -5.68 58.45 -8.00
CA ASP A 35 -5.72 58.10 -6.57
C ASP A 35 -4.99 59.16 -5.73
N ALA A 36 -5.74 59.83 -4.84
CA ALA A 36 -5.25 60.92 -3.99
C ALA A 36 -4.04 60.56 -3.12
N ARG A 37 -3.74 59.27 -2.92
CA ARG A 37 -2.61 58.80 -2.10
C ARG A 37 -1.26 58.78 -2.84
N ILE A 38 -1.27 58.79 -4.18
CA ILE A 38 -0.04 58.69 -4.99
C ILE A 38 0.84 59.93 -4.81
N ARG A 39 0.23 61.13 -4.81
CA ARG A 39 0.96 62.40 -4.69
C ARG A 39 1.68 62.56 -3.33
N PRO A 40 1.03 62.32 -2.16
CA PRO A 40 1.73 62.31 -0.87
C PRO A 40 2.84 61.25 -0.76
N LEU A 41 2.62 60.06 -1.33
CA LEU A 41 3.63 59.00 -1.36
C LEU A 41 4.88 59.43 -2.15
N LEU A 42 4.68 60.00 -3.34
CA LEU A 42 5.76 60.50 -4.17
C LEU A 42 6.53 61.63 -3.50
N GLN A 43 5.82 62.61 -2.92
CA GLN A 43 6.47 63.72 -2.21
C GLN A 43 7.36 63.25 -1.07
N ARG A 44 6.91 62.24 -0.31
CA ARG A 44 7.70 61.63 0.75
C ARG A 44 8.92 60.91 0.20
N TYR A 45 8.75 60.14 -0.87
CA TYR A 45 9.86 59.48 -1.56
C TYR A 45 10.88 60.50 -2.07
N CYS A 46 10.45 61.58 -2.74
CA CYS A 46 11.37 62.59 -3.26
C CYS A 46 12.21 63.24 -2.17
N ARG A 47 11.59 63.55 -1.02
CA ARG A 47 12.29 64.09 0.15
C ARG A 47 13.36 63.15 0.70
N LEU A 48 13.03 61.86 0.83
CA LEU A 48 13.94 60.84 1.38
C LEU A 48 15.02 60.40 0.39
N ALA A 49 14.72 60.44 -0.90
CA ALA A 49 15.61 60.01 -1.97
C ALA A 49 16.48 61.14 -2.53
N GLY A 50 16.28 62.39 -2.08
CA GLY A 50 16.97 63.56 -2.63
C GLY A 50 16.58 63.87 -4.08
N VAL A 51 15.43 63.36 -4.55
CA VAL A 51 14.90 63.64 -5.89
C VAL A 51 14.32 65.04 -5.90
N LYS A 52 14.78 65.87 -6.84
CA LYS A 52 14.26 67.24 -6.98
C LYS A 52 12.96 67.19 -7.78
N GLN A 53 11.86 67.64 -7.18
CA GLN A 53 10.57 67.75 -7.85
C GLN A 53 10.31 69.21 -8.21
N ALA A 54 10.03 69.48 -9.49
CA ALA A 54 9.60 70.78 -9.99
C ALA A 54 8.16 70.68 -10.53
N ALA A 55 7.29 71.61 -10.13
CA ALA A 55 5.94 71.69 -10.69
C ALA A 55 6.00 72.37 -12.07
N LEU A 56 5.51 71.69 -13.10
CA LEU A 56 5.43 72.24 -14.48
C LEU A 56 4.04 72.79 -14.79
N GLY A 57 3.03 72.47 -13.97
CA GLY A 57 1.66 72.96 -14.08
C GLY A 57 0.71 72.25 -13.11
N PRO A 58 -0.61 72.54 -13.14
CA PRO A 58 -1.60 71.78 -12.39
C PRO A 58 -1.57 70.32 -12.85
N ASP A 59 -1.40 69.41 -11.89
CA ASP A 59 -1.26 67.97 -12.09
C ASP A 59 -0.13 67.53 -13.04
N HIS A 60 0.91 68.36 -13.19
CA HIS A 60 2.11 68.05 -13.96
C HIS A 60 3.40 68.37 -13.19
N SER A 61 4.33 67.42 -13.08
CA SER A 61 5.62 67.61 -12.39
C SER A 61 6.78 66.98 -13.14
N GLU A 62 7.96 67.59 -13.05
CA GLU A 62 9.25 66.99 -13.43
C GLU A 62 9.98 66.48 -12.17
N LEU A 63 10.48 65.26 -12.23
CA LEU A 63 11.41 64.70 -11.25
C LEU A 63 12.81 64.67 -11.84
N ARG A 64 13.82 65.13 -11.09
CA ARG A 64 15.23 64.94 -11.42
C ARG A 64 15.87 63.94 -10.46
N LEU A 65 16.34 62.84 -11.02
CA LEU A 65 16.79 61.67 -10.29
C LEU A 65 18.31 61.74 -10.02
N PRO A 66 18.75 61.63 -8.76
CA PRO A 66 20.16 61.48 -8.44
C PRO A 66 20.68 60.12 -8.93
N GLN A 67 21.99 59.98 -9.14
CA GLN A 67 22.61 58.79 -9.75
C GLN A 67 22.20 57.47 -9.08
N ALA A 68 22.03 57.47 -7.76
CA ALA A 68 21.61 56.30 -6.98
C ALA A 68 20.17 55.82 -7.31
N GLU A 69 19.28 56.70 -7.79
CA GLU A 69 17.87 56.37 -8.05
C GLU A 69 17.58 56.01 -9.50
N ARG A 70 18.48 56.35 -10.43
CA ARG A 70 18.28 56.13 -11.87
C ARG A 70 18.00 54.67 -12.23
N PRO A 71 18.65 53.65 -11.62
CA PRO A 71 18.39 52.25 -11.96
C PRO A 71 16.93 51.81 -11.77
N PHE A 72 16.20 52.40 -10.81
CA PHE A 72 14.79 52.08 -10.56
C PHE A 72 13.84 52.69 -11.59
N PHE A 73 14.29 53.72 -12.32
CA PHE A 73 13.51 54.42 -13.32
C PHE A 73 14.15 54.34 -14.71
N ARG A 74 14.64 53.15 -15.06
CA ARG A 74 15.22 52.84 -16.39
C ARG A 74 16.38 53.75 -16.76
N ASP A 75 17.24 54.04 -15.78
CA ASP A 75 18.46 54.84 -15.90
C ASP A 75 18.27 56.30 -16.39
N ARG A 76 17.04 56.83 -16.30
CA ARG A 76 16.73 58.19 -16.74
C ARG A 76 17.23 59.23 -15.74
N GLU A 77 17.69 60.38 -16.24
CA GLU A 77 18.11 61.50 -15.39
C GLU A 77 16.93 62.36 -14.91
N SER A 78 15.85 62.40 -15.69
CA SER A 78 14.60 63.06 -15.33
C SER A 78 13.38 62.32 -15.86
N LEU A 79 12.22 62.59 -15.23
CA LEU A 79 10.92 62.04 -15.56
C LEU A 79 9.87 63.14 -15.52
N ARG A 80 8.94 63.16 -16.47
CA ARG A 80 7.75 64.01 -16.42
C ARG A 80 6.54 63.18 -16.02
N LEU A 81 5.73 63.69 -15.11
CA LEU A 81 4.63 62.97 -14.49
C LEU A 81 3.34 63.77 -14.58
N ALA A 82 2.32 63.16 -15.17
CA ALA A 82 0.95 63.65 -15.20
C ALA A 82 0.12 62.93 -14.12
N PHE A 83 -0.59 63.70 -13.28
CA PHE A 83 -1.52 63.18 -12.27
C PHE A 83 -2.98 63.21 -12.73
N SER A 84 -3.26 63.76 -13.91
CA SER A 84 -4.56 63.77 -14.57
C SER A 84 -4.43 63.53 -16.07
N VAL A 85 -5.51 63.10 -16.73
CA VAL A 85 -5.59 62.92 -18.17
C VAL A 85 -5.37 64.27 -18.88
N ASP A 86 -5.94 65.35 -18.36
CA ASP A 86 -5.71 66.71 -18.89
C ASP A 86 -4.23 67.12 -18.88
N ALA A 87 -3.46 66.67 -17.88
CA ALA A 87 -2.02 66.92 -17.84
C ALA A 87 -1.24 66.05 -18.83
N LEU A 88 -1.69 64.82 -19.08
CA LEU A 88 -1.11 63.91 -20.07
C LEU A 88 -1.41 64.36 -21.51
N GLU A 89 -2.61 64.87 -21.79
CA GLU A 89 -2.96 65.42 -23.11
C GLU A 89 -2.11 66.66 -23.45
N ARG A 90 -1.72 67.44 -22.43
CA ARG A 90 -0.84 68.62 -22.58
C ARG A 90 0.64 68.26 -22.76
N ASP A 91 1.08 67.12 -22.23
CA ASP A 91 2.44 66.59 -22.43
C ASP A 91 2.38 65.06 -22.67
N PRO A 92 2.22 64.63 -23.94
CA PRO A 92 2.11 63.21 -24.28
C PRO A 92 3.35 62.37 -23.93
N ASP A 93 4.49 63.02 -23.69
CA ASP A 93 5.74 62.37 -23.27
C ASP A 93 5.82 62.16 -21.74
N ALA A 94 4.85 62.68 -20.97
CA ALA A 94 4.75 62.46 -19.53
C ALA A 94 4.20 61.06 -19.20
N GLU A 95 4.66 60.47 -18.08
CA GLU A 95 4.08 59.23 -17.57
C GLU A 95 2.88 59.54 -16.66
N ILE A 96 1.79 58.81 -16.86
CA ILE A 96 0.59 58.95 -16.02
C ILE A 96 0.75 58.23 -14.68
N ALA A 97 0.60 58.97 -13.58
CA ALA A 97 0.80 58.48 -12.22
C ALA A 97 -0.50 57.95 -11.60
N VAL A 98 -0.94 56.78 -12.07
CA VAL A 98 -2.20 56.12 -11.66
C VAL A 98 -1.96 54.71 -11.13
N LEU A 99 -2.96 54.11 -10.48
CA LEU A 99 -2.88 52.71 -10.03
C LEU A 99 -2.64 51.77 -11.22
N GLY A 100 -1.65 50.89 -11.10
CA GLY A 100 -1.26 49.97 -12.18
C GLY A 100 -0.32 50.57 -13.25
N SER A 101 0.05 51.85 -13.14
CA SER A 101 1.01 52.46 -14.06
C SER A 101 2.44 51.87 -13.92
N PRO A 102 3.24 51.88 -14.99
CA PRO A 102 4.66 51.52 -14.94
C PRO A 102 5.44 52.42 -13.97
N PHE A 103 5.11 53.70 -13.92
CA PHE A 103 5.70 54.65 -12.98
C PHE A 103 5.46 54.24 -11.53
N LEU A 104 4.20 53.96 -11.16
CA LEU A 104 3.89 53.59 -9.78
C LEU A 104 4.57 52.28 -9.39
N SER A 105 4.67 51.32 -10.32
CA SER A 105 5.40 50.07 -10.09
C SER A 105 6.89 50.32 -9.82
N GLN A 106 7.53 51.18 -10.63
CA GLN A 106 8.93 51.60 -10.46
C GLN A 106 9.13 52.38 -9.14
N LEU A 107 8.23 53.29 -8.80
CA LEU A 107 8.24 54.03 -7.55
C LEU A 107 8.13 53.09 -6.34
N LEU A 108 7.23 52.10 -6.39
CA LEU A 108 7.09 51.10 -5.34
C LEU A 108 8.32 50.19 -5.24
N GLU A 109 8.96 49.86 -6.36
CA GLU A 109 10.21 49.11 -6.41
C GLU A 109 11.37 49.91 -5.80
N ALA A 110 11.53 51.19 -6.17
CA ALA A 110 12.51 52.11 -5.60
C ALA A 110 12.30 52.27 -4.08
N ILE A 111 11.04 52.48 -3.66
CA ILE A 111 10.67 52.55 -2.25
C ILE A 111 11.03 51.25 -1.54
N ARG A 112 10.72 50.07 -2.10
CA ARG A 112 11.02 48.78 -1.47
C ARG A 112 12.53 48.52 -1.38
N ALA A 113 13.28 48.87 -2.43
CA ALA A 113 14.73 48.74 -2.44
C ALA A 113 15.36 49.59 -1.33
N ARG A 114 14.94 50.85 -1.18
CA ARG A 114 15.41 51.75 -0.12
C ARG A 114 14.86 51.42 1.26
N ALA A 115 13.61 50.97 1.36
CA ALA A 115 12.95 50.64 2.62
C ALA A 115 13.38 49.28 3.18
N SER A 116 14.11 48.47 2.42
CA SER A 116 14.61 47.18 2.93
C SER A 116 15.62 47.36 4.08
N ARG A 117 16.38 48.46 4.09
CA ARG A 117 17.36 48.80 5.12
C ARG A 117 17.38 50.31 5.39
N LEU A 118 17.13 50.71 6.63
CA LEU A 118 17.19 52.09 7.08
C LEU A 118 18.32 52.24 8.09
N SER A 119 19.34 53.04 7.77
CA SER A 119 20.42 53.39 8.71
C SER A 119 20.15 54.74 9.35
N LEU A 120 20.18 54.77 10.68
CA LEU A 120 19.85 55.93 11.51
C LEU A 120 21.08 56.76 11.91
N GLY A 121 22.31 56.25 11.68
CA GLY A 121 23.55 56.89 12.10
C GLY A 121 24.02 56.47 13.50
N LEU A 122 24.87 57.29 14.12
CA LEU A 122 25.50 57.00 15.42
C LEU A 122 24.63 57.47 16.59
N ILE A 123 24.43 56.60 17.59
CA ILE A 123 23.83 56.95 18.88
C ILE A 123 24.92 57.56 19.77
N ALA A 124 24.63 58.73 20.33
CA ALA A 124 25.58 59.47 21.18
C ALA A 124 25.97 58.67 22.44
N PRO A 125 27.27 58.55 22.77
CA PRO A 125 27.69 58.00 24.06
C PRO A 125 27.31 58.96 25.18
N ALA A 126 26.75 58.44 26.27
CA ALA A 126 26.30 59.22 27.43
C ALA A 126 27.30 59.18 28.61
N GLY A 127 28.23 58.22 28.63
CA GLY A 127 29.19 58.03 29.71
C GLY A 127 30.60 57.70 29.24
N ALA A 128 31.57 57.93 30.13
CA ALA A 128 32.95 57.47 29.95
C ALA A 128 33.05 55.96 30.20
N GLY A 129 34.06 55.33 29.59
CA GLY A 129 34.35 53.92 29.80
C GLY A 129 34.67 53.56 31.25
N ASP A 130 34.28 52.36 31.69
CA ASP A 130 34.64 51.85 33.01
C ASP A 130 36.09 51.31 33.03
N PRO A 131 36.99 51.90 33.85
CA PRO A 131 38.39 51.49 33.94
C PRO A 131 38.60 50.18 34.71
N ARG A 132 37.63 49.67 35.48
CA ARG A 132 37.80 48.47 36.33
C ARG A 132 37.87 47.19 35.51
N ARG A 133 38.74 46.24 35.84
CA ARG A 133 38.74 44.92 35.16
C ARG A 133 37.38 44.22 35.31
N VAL A 134 36.95 43.54 34.26
CA VAL A 134 35.69 42.76 34.28
C VAL A 134 36.05 41.33 34.62
N GLU A 135 35.44 40.83 35.70
CA GLU A 135 35.54 39.42 36.08
C GLU A 135 34.54 38.60 35.29
N LEU A 136 34.95 37.42 34.82
CA LEU A 136 34.04 36.47 34.19
C LEU A 136 33.29 35.73 35.29
N ALA A 137 32.04 36.13 35.53
CA ALA A 137 31.19 35.48 36.55
C ALA A 137 30.66 34.11 36.11
N ILE A 138 30.77 33.77 34.83
CA ILE A 138 30.19 32.56 34.25
C ILE A 138 31.25 31.44 34.26
N PRO A 139 30.95 30.26 34.84
CA PRO A 139 31.88 29.15 34.85
C PRO A 139 32.10 28.59 33.44
N VAL A 140 33.32 28.11 33.18
CA VAL A 140 33.67 27.36 31.96
C VAL A 140 33.59 25.88 32.29
N ARG A 141 32.79 25.11 31.53
CA ARG A 141 32.66 23.65 31.69
C ARG A 141 34.03 23.02 31.48
N ASP A 142 34.48 22.27 32.49
CA ASP A 142 35.75 21.56 32.47
C ASP A 142 36.88 22.46 31.94
N GLY A 143 36.99 23.71 32.37
CA GLY A 143 37.92 24.66 31.77
C GLY A 143 38.22 25.89 32.62
N THR A 144 39.07 26.76 32.09
CA THR A 144 39.48 28.02 32.72
C THR A 144 39.42 29.18 31.72
N ALA A 145 39.39 30.41 32.23
CA ALA A 145 39.44 31.62 31.43
C ALA A 145 40.68 32.44 31.80
N ARG A 146 41.42 32.91 30.79
CA ARG A 146 42.51 33.88 30.96
C ARG A 146 41.95 35.27 31.19
N ALA A 147 42.73 36.15 31.81
CA ALA A 147 42.31 37.53 32.10
C ALA A 147 41.82 38.28 30.84
N SER A 148 40.84 39.16 31.02
CA SER A 148 40.23 39.90 29.91
C SER A 148 41.07 41.07 29.40
N GLU A 149 41.02 41.29 28.09
CA GLU A 149 41.48 42.52 27.44
C GLU A 149 40.29 43.41 27.08
N LYS A 150 40.39 44.71 27.36
CA LYS A 150 39.34 45.70 27.09
C LYS A 150 39.69 46.60 25.92
N HIS A 151 38.71 46.88 25.07
CA HIS A 151 38.83 47.88 24.01
C HIS A 151 37.47 48.53 23.69
N LEU A 152 37.52 49.66 22.97
CA LEU A 152 36.33 50.30 22.43
C LEU A 152 35.98 49.71 21.07
N ALA A 153 34.69 49.50 20.85
CA ALA A 153 34.15 48.90 19.64
C ALA A 153 32.89 49.66 19.17
N VAL A 154 32.66 49.68 17.86
CA VAL A 154 31.43 50.21 17.26
C VAL A 154 30.59 49.04 16.81
N HIS A 155 29.40 48.93 17.40
CA HIS A 155 28.48 47.83 17.13
C HIS A 155 27.29 48.32 16.31
N PRO A 156 26.92 47.62 15.22
CA PRO A 156 25.62 47.78 14.60
C PRO A 156 24.53 47.20 15.52
N ILE A 157 23.52 48.00 15.82
CA ILE A 157 22.29 47.56 16.50
C ILE A 157 21.11 47.77 15.57
N GLY A 158 20.05 46.98 15.68
CA GLY A 158 18.89 47.14 14.83
C GLY A 158 17.70 46.28 15.19
N ARG A 159 16.59 46.54 14.50
CA ARG A 159 15.33 45.81 14.61
C ARG A 159 14.76 45.46 13.24
N LEU A 160 14.14 44.29 13.15
CA LEU A 160 13.53 43.77 11.94
C LEU A 160 12.01 43.89 12.01
N PHE A 161 11.43 44.52 11.01
CA PHE A 161 10.01 44.43 10.70
C PHE A 161 9.78 43.24 9.79
N ALA A 162 8.86 42.37 10.17
CA ALA A 162 8.51 41.21 9.38
C ALA A 162 6.99 41.06 9.27
N ARG A 163 6.50 40.75 8.07
CA ARG A 163 5.12 40.34 7.86
C ARG A 163 5.01 38.84 8.10
N ILE A 164 4.21 38.47 9.09
CA ILE A 164 3.95 37.08 9.45
C ILE A 164 2.57 36.68 8.94
N VAL A 165 2.55 35.64 8.11
CA VAL A 165 1.33 35.05 7.53
C VAL A 165 1.12 33.67 8.13
N LEU A 166 0.05 33.50 8.91
CA LEU A 166 -0.35 32.22 9.48
C LEU A 166 -1.45 31.60 8.61
N ARG A 167 -1.22 30.39 8.11
CA ARG A 167 -2.18 29.64 7.28
C ARG A 167 -2.52 28.31 7.93
N ALA A 168 -3.80 27.96 7.95
CA ALA A 168 -4.28 26.62 8.27
C ALA A 168 -5.64 26.41 7.61
N GLY A 169 -5.82 25.34 6.85
CA GLY A 169 -7.08 25.09 6.14
C GLY A 169 -7.37 26.19 5.12
N ALA A 170 -8.48 26.88 5.31
CA ALA A 170 -8.87 28.08 4.55
C ALA A 170 -8.57 29.40 5.30
N GLY A 171 -8.24 29.35 6.60
CA GLY A 171 -7.98 30.54 7.38
C GLY A 171 -6.58 31.10 7.14
N VAL A 172 -6.52 32.41 6.92
CA VAL A 172 -5.30 33.19 6.73
C VAL A 172 -5.33 34.38 7.68
N GLU A 173 -4.27 34.55 8.47
CA GLU A 173 -4.05 35.71 9.33
C GLU A 173 -2.74 36.38 8.94
N GLU A 174 -2.76 37.69 8.69
CA GLU A 174 -1.56 38.48 8.40
C GLU A 174 -1.38 39.57 9.45
N ALA A 175 -0.14 39.76 9.94
CA ALA A 175 0.22 41.01 10.60
C ALA A 175 1.70 41.33 10.45
N VAL A 176 2.03 42.61 10.66
CA VAL A 176 3.42 43.08 10.77
C VAL A 176 3.83 42.99 12.23
N VAL A 177 4.96 42.34 12.48
CA VAL A 177 5.56 42.17 13.82
C VAL A 177 6.97 42.77 13.78
N GLU A 178 7.30 43.51 14.83
CA GLU A 178 8.62 44.09 15.04
C GLU A 178 9.43 43.25 16.05
N SER A 179 10.70 42.98 15.72
CA SER A 179 11.64 42.46 16.71
C SER A 179 11.95 43.53 17.76
N ASP A 180 12.57 43.10 18.86
CA ASP A 180 13.23 44.05 19.76
C ASP A 180 14.48 44.62 19.06
N VAL A 181 15.14 45.58 19.70
CA VAL A 181 16.44 46.07 19.22
C VAL A 181 17.52 45.09 19.67
N HIS A 182 18.31 44.59 18.72
CA HIS A 182 19.38 43.65 18.95
C HIS A 182 20.70 44.24 18.49
N ASP A 183 21.78 43.88 19.17
CA ASP A 183 23.12 43.99 18.60
C ASP A 183 23.25 42.97 17.46
N LEU A 184 23.44 43.48 16.23
CA LEU A 184 23.48 42.65 15.03
C LEU A 184 24.78 41.84 14.92
N SER A 185 25.78 42.14 15.75
CA SER A 185 27.05 41.41 15.84
C SER A 185 26.94 40.25 16.83
N THR A 186 26.37 40.49 18.01
CA THR A 186 26.30 39.46 19.07
C THR A 186 24.95 38.77 19.16
N GLY A 187 23.92 39.29 18.50
CA GLY A 187 22.55 38.78 18.60
C GLY A 187 21.87 39.07 19.94
N ALA A 188 22.56 39.74 20.87
CA ALA A 188 22.01 40.07 22.17
C ALA A 188 20.93 41.14 22.03
N ARG A 189 19.84 41.01 22.78
CA ARG A 189 18.91 42.13 22.97
C ARG A 189 19.64 43.26 23.70
N VAL A 190 19.49 44.49 23.22
CA VAL A 190 20.03 45.67 23.90
C VAL A 190 19.18 46.04 25.12
N ASP A 191 19.78 46.73 26.10
CA ASP A 191 19.05 47.21 27.26
C ASP A 191 18.00 48.27 26.91
N ASP A 192 17.05 48.50 27.82
CA ASP A 192 15.91 49.37 27.55
C ASP A 192 16.30 50.85 27.39
N ASP A 193 17.39 51.31 28.00
CA ASP A 193 17.90 52.69 27.82
C ASP A 193 18.40 52.89 26.38
N LEU A 194 19.24 51.96 25.90
CA LEU A 194 19.74 51.99 24.52
C LEU A 194 18.63 51.75 23.50
N ALA A 195 17.67 50.87 23.79
CA ALA A 195 16.49 50.69 22.95
C ALA A 195 15.64 51.96 22.86
N GLY A 196 15.50 52.71 23.97
CA GLY A 196 14.85 54.02 24.00
C GLY A 196 15.56 55.05 23.12
N ALA A 197 16.88 55.16 23.24
CA ALA A 197 17.69 56.05 22.40
C ALA A 197 17.59 55.70 20.90
N PHE A 198 17.55 54.41 20.56
CA PHE A 198 17.30 53.95 19.20
C PHE A 198 15.93 54.40 18.68
N GLN A 199 14.87 54.26 19.49
CA GLN A 199 13.52 54.68 19.12
C GLN A 199 13.38 56.21 19.00
N ASP A 200 14.10 56.98 19.81
CA ASP A 200 14.15 58.45 19.71
C ASP A 200 14.79 58.89 18.38
N LEU A 201 15.89 58.24 17.99
CA LEU A 201 16.57 58.47 16.73
C LEU A 201 15.68 58.06 15.53
N GLU A 202 15.05 56.90 15.60
CA GLU A 202 14.14 56.41 14.55
C GLU A 202 12.92 57.32 14.35
N ALA A 203 12.39 57.87 15.44
CA ALA A 203 11.28 58.81 15.40
C ALA A 203 11.70 60.24 15.00
N GLY A 204 12.99 60.50 14.79
CA GLY A 204 13.52 61.83 14.48
C GLY A 204 13.37 62.83 15.64
N ARG A 205 13.28 62.35 16.88
CA ARG A 205 13.26 63.20 18.09
C ARG A 205 14.64 63.73 18.44
N VAL A 206 15.68 63.03 17.98
CA VAL A 206 17.10 63.34 18.19
C VAL A 206 17.83 63.17 16.85
N GLU A 207 18.82 64.02 16.59
CA GLU A 207 19.70 63.92 15.41
C GLU A 207 20.85 62.93 15.67
N PRO A 208 21.37 62.25 14.62
CA PRO A 208 22.52 61.36 14.78
C PRO A 208 23.75 62.11 15.29
N ALA A 209 24.55 61.42 16.10
CA ALA A 209 25.78 61.98 16.64
C ALA A 209 26.89 62.05 15.57
N ASP A 210 27.88 62.92 15.81
CA ASP A 210 29.06 63.04 14.95
C ASP A 210 29.90 61.74 14.97
N GLU A 211 30.17 61.19 13.78
CA GLU A 211 30.98 59.97 13.59
C GLU A 211 32.39 60.09 14.18
N ALA A 212 32.92 61.31 14.35
CA ALA A 212 34.20 61.55 15.00
C ALA A 212 34.26 60.99 16.44
N LEU A 213 33.12 60.87 17.12
CA LEU A 213 33.02 60.27 18.46
C LEU A 213 33.32 58.76 18.47
N ALA A 214 33.24 58.10 17.31
CA ALA A 214 33.54 56.69 17.15
C ALA A 214 34.99 56.42 16.66
N ALA A 215 35.79 57.45 16.37
CA ALA A 215 37.09 57.30 15.71
C ALA A 215 38.11 56.43 16.46
N ALA A 216 38.05 56.37 17.79
CA ALA A 216 38.93 55.55 18.62
C ALA A 216 38.46 54.09 18.79
N ALA A 217 37.28 53.74 18.28
CA ALA A 217 36.63 52.46 18.47
C ALA A 217 36.72 51.60 17.20
N LYS A 218 37.00 50.30 17.37
CA LYS A 218 37.12 49.37 16.23
C LYS A 218 35.72 48.94 15.76
N PRO A 219 35.42 48.97 14.44
CA PRO A 219 34.14 48.47 13.95
C PRO A 219 34.04 46.95 14.14
N VAL A 220 32.90 46.50 14.65
CA VAL A 220 32.55 45.08 14.74
C VAL A 220 31.53 44.77 13.66
N ALA A 221 31.81 43.75 12.86
CA ALA A 221 30.91 43.35 11.79
C ALA A 221 29.62 42.74 12.34
N ALA A 222 28.50 43.08 11.71
CA ALA A 222 27.26 42.33 11.90
C ALA A 222 27.47 40.87 11.48
N ARG A 223 26.65 39.97 12.02
CA ARG A 223 26.64 38.56 11.61
C ARG A 223 26.26 38.41 10.15
N GLU A 224 26.65 37.28 9.59
CA GLU A 224 26.18 36.86 8.28
C GLU A 224 24.64 36.90 8.22
N PRO A 225 24.04 37.40 7.13
CA PRO A 225 22.60 37.62 7.04
C PRO A 225 21.75 36.40 7.40
N GLY A 226 22.22 35.19 7.06
CA GLY A 226 21.54 33.94 7.40
C GLY A 226 21.48 33.67 8.90
N ASP A 227 22.54 34.00 9.64
CA ASP A 227 22.61 33.82 11.10
C ASP A 227 21.79 34.87 11.83
N LEU A 228 21.89 36.12 11.35
CA LEU A 228 21.09 37.22 11.87
C LEU A 228 19.60 36.92 11.69
N LEU A 229 19.20 36.45 10.50
CA LEU A 229 17.81 36.06 10.23
C LEU A 229 17.37 34.92 11.14
N ARG A 230 18.17 33.85 11.31
CA ARG A 230 17.85 32.74 12.22
C ARG A 230 17.59 33.22 13.65
N LEU A 231 18.42 34.13 14.15
CA LEU A 231 18.28 34.68 15.50
C LEU A 231 17.03 35.56 15.64
N LEU A 232 16.84 36.51 14.72
CA LEU A 232 15.69 37.40 14.73
C LEU A 232 14.37 36.63 14.51
N LEU A 233 14.38 35.57 13.70
CA LEU A 233 13.24 34.67 13.53
C LEU A 233 12.88 33.92 14.83
N SER A 234 13.86 33.49 15.62
CA SER A 234 13.59 32.90 16.94
C SER A 234 12.85 33.89 17.83
N HIS A 235 13.27 35.15 17.84
CA HIS A 235 12.61 36.19 18.62
C HIS A 235 11.21 36.53 18.09
N LEU A 236 11.05 36.67 16.77
CA LEU A 236 9.73 36.87 16.14
C LEU A 236 8.77 35.71 16.44
N ARG A 237 9.28 34.49 16.52
CA ARG A 237 8.53 33.31 16.96
C ARG A 237 8.06 33.47 18.41
N ASP A 238 8.96 33.86 19.31
CA ASP A 238 8.62 34.08 20.72
C ASP A 238 7.53 35.15 20.86
N LYS A 239 7.66 36.31 20.18
CA LYS A 239 6.63 37.36 20.13
C LYS A 239 5.30 36.92 19.50
N SER A 240 5.33 35.94 18.61
CA SER A 240 4.12 35.45 17.92
C SER A 240 3.50 34.24 18.60
N THR A 241 4.02 33.79 19.76
CA THR A 241 3.60 32.56 20.43
C THR A 241 2.09 32.53 20.69
N GLU A 242 1.54 33.61 21.26
CA GLU A 242 0.11 33.69 21.58
C GLU A 242 -0.75 33.63 20.32
N ARG A 243 -0.35 34.32 19.24
CA ARG A 243 -1.07 34.32 17.95
C ARG A 243 -1.03 32.95 17.28
N VAL A 244 0.14 32.30 17.28
CA VAL A 244 0.29 30.94 16.75
C VAL A 244 -0.52 29.95 17.57
N ALA A 245 -0.55 30.08 18.89
CA ALA A 245 -1.37 29.24 19.77
C ALA A 245 -2.87 29.44 19.50
N ALA A 246 -3.33 30.69 19.37
CA ALA A 246 -4.71 31.01 19.03
C ALA A 246 -5.10 30.42 17.67
N ARG A 247 -4.25 30.55 16.63
CA ARG A 247 -4.54 29.97 15.32
C ARG A 247 -4.54 28.44 15.34
N ARG A 248 -3.65 27.81 16.13
CA ARG A 248 -3.66 26.35 16.32
C ARG A 248 -4.95 25.87 16.97
N ALA A 249 -5.43 26.58 18.00
CA ALA A 249 -6.70 26.26 18.65
C ALA A 249 -7.88 26.40 17.67
N ALA A 250 -7.94 27.49 16.90
CA ALA A 250 -8.96 27.68 15.87
C ALA A 250 -8.91 26.59 14.79
N ALA A 251 -7.73 26.29 14.26
CA ALA A 251 -7.52 25.26 13.24
C ALA A 251 -7.89 23.86 13.75
N ALA A 252 -7.61 23.55 15.01
CA ALA A 252 -8.01 22.28 15.62
C ALA A 252 -9.53 22.16 15.72
N GLY A 253 -10.24 23.24 16.08
CA GLY A 253 -11.70 23.28 16.08
C GLY A 253 -12.30 23.12 14.68
N GLU A 254 -11.77 23.85 13.69
CA GLU A 254 -12.16 23.73 12.28
C GLU A 254 -11.93 22.31 11.74
N LEU A 255 -10.76 21.73 12.00
CA LEU A 255 -10.41 20.36 11.60
C LEU A 255 -11.35 19.33 12.24
N ALA A 256 -11.63 19.44 13.53
CA ALA A 256 -12.53 18.52 14.22
C ALA A 256 -13.94 18.53 13.60
N ALA A 257 -14.46 19.73 13.29
CA ALA A 257 -15.75 19.87 12.62
C ALA A 257 -15.74 19.25 11.22
N GLU A 258 -14.67 19.45 10.45
CA GLU A 258 -14.53 18.92 9.09
C GLU A 258 -14.36 17.40 9.07
N LEU A 259 -13.52 16.84 9.95
CA LEU A 259 -13.36 15.40 10.09
C LEU A 259 -14.69 14.73 10.47
N ALA A 260 -15.44 15.32 11.40
CA ALA A 260 -16.77 14.82 11.76
C ALA A 260 -17.76 14.88 10.58
N ARG A 261 -17.66 15.89 9.70
CA ARG A 261 -18.46 15.97 8.46
C ARG A 261 -18.07 14.88 7.47
N LEU A 262 -16.76 14.67 7.25
CA LEU A 262 -16.23 13.64 6.37
C LEU A 262 -16.60 12.24 6.85
N GLU A 263 -16.49 11.98 8.15
CA GLU A 263 -16.87 10.70 8.76
C GLU A 263 -18.36 10.39 8.51
N ARG A 264 -19.27 11.34 8.79
CA ARG A 264 -20.71 11.15 8.49
C ARG A 264 -20.99 10.92 7.00
N TYR A 265 -20.32 11.68 6.13
CA TYR A 265 -20.47 11.55 4.68
C TYR A 265 -20.05 10.17 4.18
N PHE A 266 -18.85 9.72 4.56
CA PHE A 266 -18.35 8.41 4.14
C PHE A 266 -19.09 7.25 4.82
N GLU A 267 -19.56 7.41 6.06
CA GLU A 267 -20.41 6.42 6.71
C GLU A 267 -21.74 6.23 5.95
N SER A 268 -22.35 7.32 5.48
CA SER A 268 -23.56 7.25 4.63
C SER A 268 -23.28 6.48 3.34
N ILE A 269 -22.19 6.79 2.63
CA ILE A 269 -21.82 6.11 1.38
C ILE A 269 -21.53 4.64 1.61
N LEU A 270 -20.82 4.31 2.70
CA LEU A 270 -20.48 2.92 3.04
C LEU A 270 -21.73 2.07 3.33
N LYS A 271 -22.77 2.66 3.93
CA LYS A 271 -24.07 1.97 4.16
C LYS A 271 -24.80 1.62 2.85
N GLU A 272 -24.52 2.35 1.77
CA GLU A 272 -25.09 2.12 0.44
C GLU A 272 -24.30 1.10 -0.40
N GLN A 273 -23.10 0.69 0.05
CA GLN A 273 -22.27 -0.28 -0.68
C GLN A 273 -22.58 -1.72 -0.24
N SER A 274 -22.71 -2.62 -1.23
CA SER A 274 -22.99 -4.05 -1.01
C SER A 274 -21.84 -4.99 -1.38
N SER A 275 -20.83 -4.51 -2.11
CA SER A 275 -19.67 -5.32 -2.52
C SER A 275 -18.41 -4.98 -1.70
N GLU A 276 -17.62 -6.00 -1.35
CA GLU A 276 -16.37 -5.82 -0.58
C GLU A 276 -15.36 -4.94 -1.31
N GLU A 277 -15.27 -5.03 -2.63
CA GLU A 277 -14.36 -4.21 -3.45
C GLU A 277 -14.75 -2.72 -3.43
N ALA A 278 -16.05 -2.41 -3.49
CA ALA A 278 -16.54 -1.05 -3.37
C ALA A 278 -16.32 -0.49 -1.96
N ILE A 279 -16.58 -1.29 -0.92
CA ILE A 279 -16.32 -0.94 0.49
C ILE A 279 -14.83 -0.62 0.68
N GLY A 280 -13.94 -1.46 0.15
CA GLY A 280 -12.49 -1.25 0.21
C GLY A 280 -12.05 0.05 -0.48
N THR A 281 -12.60 0.33 -1.67
CA THR A 281 -12.30 1.55 -2.44
C THR A 281 -12.75 2.82 -1.71
N VAL A 282 -13.98 2.85 -1.20
CA VAL A 282 -14.52 3.99 -0.46
C VAL A 282 -13.75 4.20 0.85
N SER A 283 -13.38 3.14 1.56
CA SER A 283 -12.60 3.21 2.79
C SER A 283 -11.19 3.78 2.56
N ALA A 284 -10.52 3.35 1.48
CA ALA A 284 -9.22 3.90 1.10
C ALA A 284 -9.30 5.40 0.75
N LEU A 285 -10.36 5.81 0.04
CA LEU A 285 -10.61 7.22 -0.26
C LEU A 285 -10.88 8.04 1.01
N ALA A 286 -11.67 7.52 1.95
CA ALA A 286 -11.95 8.16 3.23
C ALA A 286 -10.68 8.38 4.04
N ALA A 287 -9.82 7.35 4.14
CA ALA A 287 -8.53 7.44 4.83
C ALA A 287 -7.59 8.46 4.19
N ARG A 288 -7.54 8.51 2.85
CA ARG A 288 -6.77 9.51 2.10
C ARG A 288 -7.27 10.93 2.38
N ARG A 289 -8.58 11.17 2.30
CA ARG A 289 -9.19 12.49 2.54
C ARG A 289 -8.98 12.96 3.97
N ARG A 290 -9.10 12.07 4.96
CA ARG A 290 -8.76 12.36 6.36
C ARG A 290 -7.31 12.85 6.49
N THR A 291 -6.37 12.14 5.88
CA THR A 291 -4.93 12.48 5.92
C THR A 291 -4.65 13.82 5.24
N GLU A 292 -5.30 14.08 4.10
CA GLU A 292 -5.19 15.35 3.38
C GLU A 292 -5.70 16.53 4.23
N GLU A 293 -6.84 16.37 4.90
CA GLU A 293 -7.43 17.43 5.72
C GLU A 293 -6.61 17.74 6.99
N ILE A 294 -6.09 16.70 7.64
CA ILE A 294 -5.13 16.85 8.75
C ILE A 294 -3.92 17.66 8.30
N ARG A 295 -3.30 17.28 7.17
CA ARG A 295 -2.12 17.99 6.64
C ARG A 295 -2.44 19.42 6.24
N ARG A 296 -3.62 19.68 5.68
CA ARG A 296 -4.06 21.03 5.28
C ARG A 296 -4.29 21.94 6.49
N SER A 297 -4.73 21.36 7.61
CA SER A 297 -5.05 22.06 8.86
C SER A 297 -3.82 22.31 9.74
N GLU A 298 -2.64 21.79 9.38
CA GLU A 298 -1.38 22.16 10.01
C GLU A 298 -1.12 23.67 9.88
N VAL A 299 -0.91 24.34 11.01
CA VAL A 299 -0.57 25.77 11.01
C VAL A 299 0.82 25.99 10.45
N ARG A 300 0.89 26.72 9.34
CA ARG A 300 2.14 27.16 8.70
C ARG A 300 2.31 28.66 8.85
N ALA A 301 3.43 29.06 9.44
CA ALA A 301 3.83 30.46 9.51
C ALA A 301 4.83 30.75 8.38
N THR A 302 4.53 31.74 7.55
CA THR A 302 5.46 32.30 6.57
C THR A 302 5.89 33.67 7.04
N VAL A 303 7.20 33.89 7.18
CA VAL A 303 7.76 35.16 7.63
C VAL A 303 8.41 35.84 6.43
N HIS A 304 7.96 37.06 6.12
CA HIS A 304 8.52 37.90 5.08
C HIS A 304 9.23 39.09 5.74
N PRO A 305 10.57 39.12 5.77
CA PRO A 305 11.32 40.31 6.18
C PRO A 305 10.89 41.52 5.33
N VAL A 306 10.55 42.62 5.98
CA VAL A 306 10.05 43.84 5.33
C VAL A 306 11.12 44.94 5.35
N GLN A 307 11.69 45.21 6.53
CA GLN A 307 12.66 46.30 6.71
C GLN A 307 13.55 46.01 7.92
N LEU A 308 14.85 46.15 7.74
CA LEU A 308 15.83 46.24 8.83
C LEU A 308 16.11 47.72 9.12
N VAL A 309 15.82 48.17 10.34
CA VAL A 309 16.25 49.49 10.81
C VAL A 309 17.48 49.30 11.69
N GLU A 310 18.54 50.06 11.44
CA GLU A 310 19.81 49.92 12.14
C GLU A 310 20.39 51.27 12.56
N ALA A 311 21.20 51.26 13.61
CA ALA A 311 22.01 52.36 14.09
C ALA A 311 23.37 51.81 14.52
N THR A 312 24.32 52.70 14.77
CA THR A 312 25.61 52.31 15.37
C THR A 312 25.71 52.87 16.78
N VAL A 313 26.41 52.15 17.65
CA VAL A 313 26.65 52.58 19.04
C VAL A 313 28.08 52.25 19.45
N VAL A 314 28.69 53.12 20.24
CA VAL A 314 29.99 52.85 20.84
C VAL A 314 29.81 51.99 22.09
N MET A 315 30.47 50.84 22.11
CA MET A 315 30.48 49.90 23.21
C MET A 315 31.90 49.71 23.76
N GLN A 316 31.99 49.36 25.05
CA GLN A 316 33.17 48.71 25.61
C GLN A 316 33.04 47.21 25.47
N ARG A 317 34.13 46.55 25.03
CA ARG A 317 34.21 45.10 24.84
C ARG A 317 35.32 44.53 25.70
N ALA A 318 35.04 43.39 26.34
CA ALA A 318 35.99 42.62 27.14
C ALA A 318 36.07 41.21 26.57
N GLU A 319 37.27 40.72 26.26
CA GLU A 319 37.47 39.42 25.63
C GLU A 319 38.32 38.49 26.51
N TRP A 320 37.86 37.26 26.69
CA TRP A 320 38.56 36.19 27.41
C TRP A 320 38.95 35.08 26.44
N GLN A 321 40.15 34.54 26.64
CA GLN A 321 40.57 33.26 26.07
C GLN A 321 40.19 32.14 27.03
N LEU A 322 39.27 31.29 26.60
CA LEU A 322 38.82 30.10 27.32
C LEU A 322 39.69 28.92 26.93
N GLU A 323 40.00 28.05 27.89
CA GLU A 323 40.76 26.82 27.68
C GLU A 323 40.05 25.66 28.37
N SER A 324 39.65 24.63 27.61
CA SER A 324 39.05 23.42 28.16
C SER A 324 40.12 22.48 28.72
N ALA A 325 39.72 21.51 29.54
CA ALA A 325 40.57 20.50 30.14
C ALA A 325 41.20 19.57 29.08
N ARG A 326 40.63 19.53 27.87
CA ARG A 326 41.17 18.81 26.71
C ARG A 326 42.05 19.68 25.82
N GLY A 327 42.42 20.89 26.28
CA GLY A 327 43.29 21.82 25.55
C GLY A 327 42.63 22.58 24.40
N ARG A 328 41.30 22.51 24.26
CA ARG A 328 40.56 23.31 23.26
C ARG A 328 40.52 24.77 23.70
N ARG A 329 40.59 25.70 22.76
CA ARG A 329 40.62 27.13 23.06
C ARG A 329 39.45 27.83 22.41
N GLY A 330 38.78 28.73 23.12
CA GLY A 330 37.68 29.51 22.56
C GLY A 330 37.75 30.95 23.00
N THR A 331 37.20 31.87 22.21
CA THR A 331 37.11 33.27 22.61
C THR A 331 35.69 33.58 23.08
N PHE A 332 35.57 34.20 24.25
CA PHE A 332 34.30 34.72 24.76
C PHE A 332 34.40 36.23 24.95
N SER A 333 33.31 36.95 24.65
CA SER A 333 33.28 38.40 24.76
C SER A 333 32.06 38.88 25.52
N ALA A 334 32.26 39.86 26.38
CA ALA A 334 31.21 40.64 27.01
C ALA A 334 31.26 42.06 26.49
N GLN A 335 30.12 42.75 26.56
CA GLN A 335 30.00 44.10 26.03
C GLN A 335 29.13 44.98 26.91
N ARG A 336 29.37 46.29 26.85
CA ARG A 336 28.66 47.29 27.61
C ARG A 336 28.46 48.54 26.76
N SER A 337 27.22 49.00 26.62
CA SER A 337 26.92 50.27 25.94
C SER A 337 27.52 51.45 26.70
N LEU A 338 28.07 52.43 25.98
CA LEU A 338 28.44 53.72 26.55
C LEU A 338 27.30 54.75 26.50
N SER A 339 26.18 54.38 25.86
CA SER A 339 24.92 55.13 25.83
C SER A 339 23.99 54.52 26.87
N GLY A 340 23.85 55.16 28.03
CA GLY A 340 23.00 54.70 29.15
C GLY A 340 23.76 54.11 30.33
N ALA A 341 23.02 53.63 31.34
CA ALA A 341 23.58 53.01 32.55
C ALA A 341 23.76 51.49 32.38
N ALA A 342 24.24 51.05 31.22
CA ALA A 342 24.26 49.63 30.86
C ALA A 342 25.23 48.82 31.73
N ALA A 343 24.79 47.64 32.18
CA ALA A 343 25.64 46.61 32.78
C ALA A 343 26.42 45.86 31.69
N TRP A 344 27.42 45.06 32.10
CA TRP A 344 28.11 44.15 31.18
C TRP A 344 27.16 43.03 30.75
N ALA A 345 26.87 42.97 29.45
CA ALA A 345 26.13 41.88 28.82
C ALA A 345 27.09 40.73 28.47
N MET A 346 26.89 39.58 29.11
CA MET A 346 27.60 38.33 28.83
C MET A 346 26.62 37.38 28.15
N THR A 347 26.70 37.25 26.83
CA THR A 347 25.72 36.49 26.03
C THR A 347 26.40 35.42 25.17
N CYS A 348 25.70 34.30 24.98
CA CYS A 348 26.17 33.22 24.13
C CYS A 348 26.34 33.69 22.68
N PRO A 349 27.52 33.49 22.06
CA PRO A 349 27.75 33.81 20.65
C PRO A 349 26.83 33.07 19.68
N HIS A 350 26.18 31.97 20.08
CA HIS A 350 25.27 31.25 19.17
C HIS A 350 23.81 31.70 19.30
N CYS A 351 23.28 31.84 20.52
CA CYS A 351 21.85 32.13 20.72
C CYS A 351 21.54 33.52 21.28
N GLY A 352 22.55 34.34 21.64
CA GLY A 352 22.37 35.67 22.23
C GLY A 352 21.80 35.67 23.65
N ARG A 353 21.57 34.49 24.25
CA ARG A 353 21.04 34.37 25.63
C ARG A 353 22.18 34.32 26.67
N PRO A 354 21.96 34.78 27.91
CA PRO A 354 22.93 34.64 28.98
C PRO A 354 23.27 33.15 29.24
N PRO A 355 24.55 32.73 29.18
CA PRO A 355 24.95 31.37 29.51
C PRO A 355 24.88 31.10 31.01
N ALA A 356 24.41 29.92 31.42
CA ALA A 356 24.66 29.43 32.77
C ALA A 356 26.08 28.87 32.89
N VAL A 357 26.57 28.24 31.81
CA VAL A 357 27.93 27.70 31.70
C VAL A 357 28.45 27.94 30.28
N LEU A 358 29.72 28.30 30.15
CA LEU A 358 30.42 28.40 28.87
C LEU A 358 31.04 27.06 28.48
N VAL A 359 30.89 26.67 27.23
CA VAL A 359 31.40 25.41 26.69
C VAL A 359 32.26 25.71 25.48
N VAL A 360 33.49 25.17 25.46
CA VAL A 360 34.37 25.23 24.30
C VAL A 360 34.18 23.94 23.50
N CYS A 361 33.67 24.09 22.29
CA CYS A 361 33.44 23.01 21.36
C CYS A 361 34.77 22.46 20.84
N ARG A 362 34.76 21.24 20.30
CA ARG A 362 35.96 20.60 19.73
C ARG A 362 36.66 21.37 18.60
N TYR A 363 35.93 22.26 17.94
CA TYR A 363 36.41 23.19 16.92
C TYR A 363 36.59 24.61 17.46
N ASP A 364 36.92 24.74 18.75
CA ASP A 364 37.36 26.01 19.33
C ASP A 364 36.28 27.13 19.36
N HIS A 365 35.02 26.76 19.15
CA HIS A 365 33.87 27.67 19.28
C HIS A 365 33.37 27.73 20.72
N CYS A 366 33.00 28.93 21.18
CA CYS A 366 32.39 29.13 22.50
C CYS A 366 30.87 29.21 22.40
N GLY A 367 30.16 28.34 23.14
CA GLY A 367 28.71 28.34 23.27
C GLY A 367 28.23 28.27 24.72
N CYS A 368 26.93 28.41 24.93
CA CYS A 368 26.30 28.10 26.21
C CYS A 368 25.99 26.61 26.32
N ASP A 369 25.59 26.19 27.53
CA ASP A 369 25.11 24.85 27.86
C ASP A 369 23.90 24.40 27.02
N ALA A 370 23.05 25.33 26.58
CA ALA A 370 21.90 25.02 25.71
C ALA A 370 22.26 24.89 24.22
N CYS A 371 23.37 25.49 23.78
CA CYS A 371 23.84 25.44 22.38
C CYS A 371 24.92 24.39 22.13
N SER A 372 25.31 23.67 23.19
CA SER A 372 26.41 22.72 23.17
C SER A 372 25.96 21.39 23.75
N HIS A 373 26.40 20.30 23.13
CA HIS A 373 26.11 18.94 23.56
C HIS A 373 27.41 18.20 23.84
N ARG A 374 27.34 17.15 24.65
CA ARG A 374 28.47 16.24 24.90
C ARG A 374 28.25 14.96 24.10
N CYS A 375 29.17 14.62 23.21
CA CYS A 375 29.04 13.44 22.35
C CYS A 375 28.99 12.17 23.19
N SER A 376 27.97 11.32 22.98
CA SER A 376 27.85 10.05 23.69
C SER A 376 28.94 9.03 23.34
N VAL A 377 29.67 9.23 22.23
CA VAL A 377 30.71 8.32 21.74
C VAL A 377 32.10 8.70 22.28
N CYS A 378 32.54 9.97 22.13
CA CYS A 378 33.89 10.40 22.56
C CYS A 378 33.90 11.34 23.79
N ALA A 379 32.73 11.71 24.32
CA ALA A 379 32.55 12.63 25.43
C ALA A 379 33.16 14.04 25.21
N GLU A 380 33.54 14.42 23.98
CA GLU A 380 33.88 15.81 23.65
C GLU A 380 32.62 16.66 23.56
N ASP A 381 32.72 17.92 23.98
CA ASP A 381 31.67 18.90 23.78
C ASP A 381 31.71 19.46 22.34
N PHE A 382 30.55 19.64 21.73
CA PHE A 382 30.39 20.17 20.38
C PHE A 382 29.20 21.13 20.33
N CYS A 383 29.25 22.14 19.45
CA CYS A 383 28.12 23.06 19.26
C CYS A 383 27.13 22.49 18.23
N ALA A 384 25.93 23.06 18.16
CA ALA A 384 24.87 22.61 17.25
C ALA A 384 25.26 22.52 15.75
N GLU A 385 26.36 23.16 15.33
CA GLU A 385 26.87 23.10 13.95
C GLU A 385 27.78 21.91 13.69
N HIS A 386 28.40 21.34 14.74
CA HIS A 386 29.43 20.31 14.64
C HIS A 386 28.94 18.94 15.14
N GLY A 387 27.67 18.64 14.90
CA GLY A 387 27.05 17.36 15.23
C GLY A 387 25.54 17.42 15.17
N PHE A 388 24.88 16.47 15.83
CA PHE A 388 23.43 16.45 15.98
C PHE A 388 23.03 16.17 17.42
N ALA A 389 21.85 16.67 17.80
CA ALA A 389 21.34 16.54 19.16
C ALA A 389 20.77 15.15 19.47
N GLU A 390 20.20 14.47 18.47
CA GLU A 390 19.47 13.21 18.67
C GLU A 390 19.87 12.15 17.65
N CYS A 391 20.51 11.07 18.11
CA CYS A 391 20.74 9.88 17.31
C CYS A 391 19.41 9.15 17.09
N ARG A 392 19.16 8.68 15.86
CA ARG A 392 17.94 7.94 15.52
C ARG A 392 17.68 6.70 16.38
N VAL A 393 18.71 6.12 17.00
CA VAL A 393 18.62 4.83 17.69
C VAL A 393 18.33 4.99 19.18
N ASP A 394 19.07 5.84 19.89
CA ASP A 394 19.01 6.03 21.35
C ASP A 394 18.66 7.47 21.78
N GLY A 395 18.50 8.39 20.83
CA GLY A 395 18.21 9.80 21.09
C GLY A 395 19.39 10.61 21.64
N GLN A 396 20.58 10.02 21.74
CA GLN A 396 21.75 10.71 22.33
C GLN A 396 22.50 11.56 21.30
N PRO A 397 23.12 12.67 21.72
CA PRO A 397 23.87 13.56 20.83
C PRO A 397 25.20 12.95 20.37
N ALA A 398 25.60 13.23 19.13
CA ALA A 398 26.92 12.87 18.62
C ALA A 398 27.54 13.99 17.79
N CYS A 399 28.86 14.16 17.93
CA CYS A 399 29.62 15.10 17.13
C CYS A 399 29.71 14.63 15.67
N ASP A 400 30.04 15.55 14.78
CA ASP A 400 30.19 15.36 13.35
C ASP A 400 31.07 14.17 12.93
N GLU A 401 32.18 13.91 13.62
CA GLU A 401 33.05 12.76 13.36
C GLU A 401 32.35 11.41 13.60
N HIS A 402 31.47 11.37 14.61
CA HIS A 402 30.66 10.20 14.93
C HIS A 402 29.30 10.24 14.24
N ALA A 403 29.01 11.30 13.47
CA ALA A 403 27.74 11.46 12.80
C ALA A 403 27.72 10.73 11.46
N ARG A 404 26.65 9.98 11.21
CA ARG A 404 26.39 9.26 9.96
C ARG A 404 24.96 9.51 9.53
N VAL A 405 24.69 9.41 8.23
CA VAL A 405 23.34 9.46 7.66
C VAL A 405 22.98 8.09 7.11
N CYS A 406 21.87 7.51 7.56
CA CYS A 406 21.49 6.17 7.16
C CYS A 406 20.96 6.18 5.71
N PRO A 407 21.51 5.40 4.77
CA PRO A 407 21.02 5.36 3.39
C PRO A 407 19.62 4.75 3.26
N SER A 408 19.12 4.05 4.29
CA SER A 408 17.77 3.48 4.31
C SER A 408 16.69 4.46 4.79
N CYS A 409 16.87 5.12 5.94
CA CYS A 409 15.85 6.02 6.50
C CYS A 409 16.19 7.51 6.34
N ARG A 410 17.39 7.85 5.88
CA ARG A 410 17.93 9.22 5.72
C ARG A 410 18.03 10.02 7.03
N LEU A 411 17.88 9.37 8.18
CA LEU A 411 18.03 9.98 9.49
C LEU A 411 19.47 9.82 10.00
N GLN A 412 19.88 10.75 10.86
CA GLN A 412 21.21 10.77 11.47
C GLN A 412 21.33 9.73 12.58
N TYR A 413 22.47 9.07 12.67
CA TYR A 413 22.80 8.10 13.72
C TYR A 413 24.28 8.19 14.07
N CYS A 414 24.64 7.74 15.28
CA CYS A 414 26.04 7.75 15.70
C CYS A 414 26.76 6.45 15.31
N THR A 415 28.08 6.51 15.18
CA THR A 415 28.93 5.34 14.85
C THR A 415 28.80 4.19 15.85
N ALA A 416 28.42 4.46 17.11
CA ALA A 416 28.17 3.40 18.09
C ALA A 416 26.95 2.52 17.74
N HIS A 417 26.01 3.04 16.94
CA HIS A 417 24.84 2.30 16.45
C HIS A 417 24.94 1.99 14.94
N GLU A 418 26.17 1.92 14.44
CA GLU A 418 26.45 1.52 13.06
C GLU A 418 26.48 0.00 12.94
N GLY A 419 25.91 -0.50 11.85
CA GLY A 419 26.12 -1.86 11.42
C GLY A 419 26.30 -1.91 9.90
N VAL A 420 26.69 -3.07 9.40
CA VAL A 420 27.01 -3.28 7.99
C VAL A 420 25.93 -4.10 7.31
N CYS A 421 25.43 -3.62 6.17
CA CYS A 421 24.51 -4.37 5.33
C CYS A 421 25.26 -5.49 4.58
N ALA A 422 24.78 -6.73 4.66
CA ALA A 422 25.45 -7.88 4.05
C ALA A 422 25.40 -7.95 2.51
N GLU A 423 24.59 -7.13 1.83
CA GLU A 423 24.53 -7.13 0.36
C GLU A 423 25.61 -6.26 -0.30
N ASP A 424 25.73 -5.01 0.13
CA ASP A 424 26.66 -4.04 -0.50
C ASP A 424 27.79 -3.60 0.44
N GLY A 425 27.84 -4.11 1.68
CA GLY A 425 28.86 -3.74 2.67
C GLY A 425 28.76 -2.31 3.20
N HIS A 426 27.70 -1.56 2.87
CA HIS A 426 27.53 -0.19 3.34
C HIS A 426 27.04 -0.11 4.79
N ALA A 427 27.41 0.97 5.46
CA ALA A 427 26.98 1.29 6.82
C ALA A 427 25.52 1.77 6.87
N ALA A 428 24.75 1.26 7.83
CA ALA A 428 23.39 1.70 8.13
C ALA A 428 23.13 1.70 9.63
N CYS A 429 22.11 2.44 10.08
CA CYS A 429 21.75 2.43 11.49
C CYS A 429 21.20 1.07 11.92
N ALA A 430 21.48 0.68 13.17
CA ALA A 430 21.04 -0.60 13.73
C ALA A 430 19.52 -0.82 13.62
N THR A 431 18.70 0.23 13.74
CA THR A 431 17.22 0.14 13.57
C THR A 431 16.80 -0.26 12.15
N CYS A 432 17.59 0.08 11.13
CA CYS A 432 17.31 -0.30 9.75
C CYS A 432 17.88 -1.66 9.37
N LEU A 433 18.70 -2.28 10.22
CA LEU A 433 19.32 -3.58 9.99
C LEU A 433 18.54 -4.67 10.72
N ALA A 434 18.22 -5.75 10.01
CA ALA A 434 17.67 -6.94 10.63
C ALA A 434 18.03 -8.18 9.80
N PRO A 435 18.06 -9.38 10.42
CA PRO A 435 18.32 -10.62 9.69
C PRO A 435 17.21 -10.92 8.68
N CYS A 436 17.59 -11.48 7.54
CA CYS A 436 16.68 -12.05 6.58
C CYS A 436 16.04 -13.32 7.18
N GLY A 437 14.70 -13.39 7.20
CA GLY A 437 13.93 -14.54 7.72
C GLY A 437 14.01 -15.82 6.87
N SER A 438 14.93 -15.88 5.89
CA SER A 438 15.18 -17.05 5.05
C SER A 438 16.66 -17.48 5.15
N CYS A 439 17.62 -16.59 4.87
CA CYS A 439 19.06 -16.91 4.92
C CYS A 439 19.82 -16.39 6.16
N GLY A 440 19.17 -15.65 7.06
CA GLY A 440 19.80 -15.10 8.28
C GLY A 440 20.72 -13.89 8.06
N ARG A 441 21.12 -13.58 6.82
CA ARG A 441 21.99 -12.43 6.51
C ARG A 441 21.36 -11.11 6.96
N VAL A 442 22.14 -10.25 7.63
CA VAL A 442 21.67 -8.94 8.12
C VAL A 442 21.65 -7.94 6.97
N VAL A 443 20.46 -7.43 6.63
CA VAL A 443 20.26 -6.54 5.48
C VAL A 443 19.52 -5.27 5.90
N CYS A 444 19.80 -4.16 5.20
CA CYS A 444 19.17 -2.86 5.45
C CYS A 444 17.77 -2.77 4.83
N ASN A 445 16.96 -1.76 5.19
CA ASN A 445 15.56 -1.67 4.74
C ASN A 445 15.47 -1.43 3.23
N ARG A 446 16.54 -0.92 2.62
CA ARG A 446 16.64 -0.72 1.18
C ARG A 446 16.84 -2.03 0.41
N HIS A 447 17.53 -3.01 1.01
CA HIS A 447 17.83 -4.31 0.38
C HIS A 447 16.96 -5.44 0.90
N ALA A 448 15.85 -5.09 1.53
CA ALA A 448 14.91 -6.05 2.04
C ALA A 448 13.48 -5.62 1.74
N GLU A 449 12.63 -6.60 1.46
CA GLU A 449 11.20 -6.40 1.35
C GLU A 449 10.50 -7.21 2.46
N GLN A 450 9.38 -6.69 2.95
CA GLN A 450 8.58 -7.39 3.95
C GLN A 450 7.56 -8.26 3.23
N SER A 451 7.53 -9.57 3.50
CA SER A 451 6.48 -10.46 3.00
C SER A 451 5.13 -10.09 3.63
N HIS A 452 4.05 -10.43 2.93
CA HIS A 452 2.68 -10.21 3.41
C HIS A 452 2.40 -11.03 4.68
N ALA A 453 1.45 -10.58 5.49
CA ALA A 453 1.02 -11.33 6.68
C ALA A 453 0.41 -12.70 6.31
N ASP A 454 -0.25 -12.77 5.15
CA ASP A 454 -0.87 -14.01 4.63
C ASP A 454 0.10 -14.91 3.86
N ALA A 455 1.39 -14.54 3.79
CA ALA A 455 2.40 -15.41 3.23
C ALA A 455 2.48 -16.71 4.05
N PRO A 456 2.85 -17.86 3.46
CA PRO A 456 2.84 -19.14 4.16
C PRO A 456 3.64 -19.19 5.47
N LYS A 457 4.75 -18.43 5.57
CA LYS A 457 5.53 -18.28 6.82
C LYS A 457 5.32 -16.93 7.51
N GLY A 458 4.20 -16.29 7.22
CA GLY A 458 3.79 -15.00 7.78
C GLY A 458 4.67 -13.84 7.36
N ARG A 459 4.51 -12.74 8.09
CA ARG A 459 5.23 -11.49 7.88
C ARG A 459 6.69 -11.63 8.31
N ARG A 460 7.62 -11.64 7.34
CA ARG A 460 9.06 -11.71 7.58
C ARG A 460 9.83 -10.85 6.59
N ARG A 461 11.06 -10.52 6.95
CA ARG A 461 11.92 -9.65 6.17
C ARG A 461 12.80 -10.48 5.25
N LEU A 462 12.77 -10.23 3.96
CA LEU A 462 13.47 -11.03 2.95
C LEU A 462 14.46 -10.17 2.18
N CYS A 463 15.71 -10.62 2.07
CA CYS A 463 16.69 -9.98 1.19
C CYS A 463 16.31 -10.20 -0.28
N THR A 464 16.82 -9.36 -1.17
CA THR A 464 16.57 -9.43 -2.61
C THR A 464 16.88 -10.81 -3.20
N ALA A 465 17.95 -11.47 -2.74
CA ALA A 465 18.33 -12.81 -3.20
C ALA A 465 17.33 -13.91 -2.79
N CYS A 466 16.71 -13.78 -1.60
CA CYS A 466 15.72 -14.72 -1.07
C CYS A 466 14.29 -14.39 -1.52
N LEU A 467 14.08 -13.29 -2.23
CA LEU A 467 12.76 -12.88 -2.68
C LEU A 467 12.41 -13.55 -4.01
N ARG A 468 11.20 -14.09 -4.12
CA ARG A 468 10.63 -14.62 -5.35
C ARG A 468 9.23 -14.06 -5.55
N THR A 469 8.76 -14.09 -6.79
CA THR A 469 7.38 -13.73 -7.13
C THR A 469 6.61 -15.01 -7.43
N CYS A 470 5.48 -15.19 -6.77
CA CYS A 470 4.58 -16.31 -7.07
C CYS A 470 3.88 -16.07 -8.41
N GLU A 471 4.04 -16.97 -9.37
CA GLU A 471 3.48 -16.82 -10.71
C GLU A 471 2.17 -17.61 -10.92
N GLY A 472 1.64 -18.24 -9.87
CA GLY A 472 0.36 -18.97 -9.94
C GLY A 472 -0.86 -18.19 -9.49
N GLY A 473 -0.70 -16.91 -9.13
CA GLY A 473 -1.79 -16.06 -8.63
C GLY A 473 -1.52 -14.58 -8.86
N SER A 474 -1.75 -13.77 -7.84
CA SER A 474 -1.68 -12.29 -7.83
C SER A 474 -0.27 -11.69 -7.97
N ARG A 475 0.77 -12.49 -8.26
CA ARG A 475 2.18 -12.05 -8.32
C ARG A 475 2.72 -11.49 -7.00
N GLU A 476 2.24 -12.05 -5.89
CA GLU A 476 2.75 -11.75 -4.55
C GLU A 476 4.23 -12.10 -4.37
N ARG A 477 4.89 -11.31 -3.52
CA ARG A 477 6.30 -11.46 -3.14
C ARG A 477 6.40 -12.43 -1.96
N VAL A 478 7.11 -13.53 -2.17
CA VAL A 478 7.25 -14.64 -1.23
C VAL A 478 8.71 -15.03 -1.07
N GLY A 479 9.03 -15.80 -0.02
CA GLY A 479 10.37 -16.35 0.16
C GLY A 479 10.69 -17.44 -0.87
N VAL A 480 11.97 -17.58 -1.20
CA VAL A 480 12.47 -18.68 -2.02
C VAL A 480 12.16 -20.05 -1.41
N ASP A 481 12.06 -20.11 -0.09
CA ASP A 481 11.69 -21.28 0.71
C ASP A 481 10.17 -21.48 0.86
N GLU A 482 9.35 -20.72 0.13
CA GLU A 482 7.89 -20.85 0.09
C GLU A 482 7.37 -21.23 -1.29
N VAL A 483 8.24 -21.30 -2.30
CA VAL A 483 7.86 -21.58 -3.68
C VAL A 483 8.32 -22.97 -4.12
N THR A 484 7.49 -23.61 -4.93
CA THR A 484 7.79 -24.87 -5.63
C THR A 484 7.48 -24.70 -7.11
N GLN A 485 8.12 -25.48 -8.00
CA GLN A 485 7.82 -25.41 -9.42
C GLN A 485 6.54 -26.20 -9.75
N CYS A 486 5.67 -25.63 -10.57
CA CYS A 486 4.52 -26.35 -11.11
C CYS A 486 4.98 -27.38 -12.14
N ALA A 487 4.61 -28.65 -11.96
CA ALA A 487 4.99 -29.73 -12.88
C ALA A 487 4.46 -29.55 -14.32
N SER A 488 3.38 -28.78 -14.52
CA SER A 488 2.81 -28.54 -15.85
C SER A 488 3.44 -27.35 -16.61
N CYS A 489 3.97 -26.33 -15.94
CA CYS A 489 4.48 -25.12 -16.61
C CYS A 489 5.84 -24.61 -16.12
N GLY A 490 6.45 -25.26 -15.12
CA GLY A 490 7.74 -24.88 -14.55
C GLY A 490 7.74 -23.61 -13.70
N LYS A 491 6.64 -22.84 -13.69
CA LYS A 491 6.53 -21.59 -12.95
C LYS A 491 6.59 -21.80 -11.43
N LEU A 492 7.14 -20.82 -10.72
CA LEU A 492 7.23 -20.84 -9.26
C LEU A 492 5.88 -20.48 -8.63
N VAL A 493 5.36 -21.36 -7.79
CA VAL A 493 4.09 -21.20 -7.08
C VAL A 493 4.30 -21.31 -5.58
N CYS A 494 3.73 -20.37 -4.82
CA CYS A 494 3.73 -20.42 -3.37
C CYS A 494 2.76 -21.51 -2.86
N ALA A 495 2.92 -21.90 -1.59
CA ALA A 495 2.04 -22.89 -0.96
C ALA A 495 0.53 -22.54 -1.05
N ALA A 496 0.17 -21.25 -0.99
CA ALA A 496 -1.23 -20.80 -1.09
C ALA A 496 -1.82 -20.98 -2.50
N HIS A 497 -0.99 -20.87 -3.54
CA HIS A 497 -1.39 -20.95 -4.95
C HIS A 497 -1.03 -22.30 -5.60
N SER A 498 -0.47 -23.22 -4.82
CA SER A 498 -0.11 -24.57 -5.23
C SER A 498 -1.10 -25.59 -4.67
N ALA A 499 -1.39 -26.63 -5.43
CA ALA A 499 -2.09 -27.81 -4.93
C ALA A 499 -1.55 -29.07 -5.63
N VAL A 500 -1.88 -30.23 -5.08
CA VAL A 500 -1.36 -31.52 -5.52
C VAL A 500 -2.38 -32.24 -6.40
N CYS A 501 -1.93 -32.84 -7.51
CA CYS A 501 -2.78 -33.71 -8.29
C CYS A 501 -2.96 -35.05 -7.55
N ALA A 502 -4.22 -35.46 -7.40
CA ALA A 502 -4.58 -36.64 -6.61
C ALA A 502 -4.15 -37.98 -7.23
N VAL A 503 -3.64 -37.99 -8.47
CA VAL A 503 -3.25 -39.21 -9.20
C VAL A 503 -1.73 -39.43 -9.14
N ASP A 504 -0.93 -38.41 -9.42
CA ASP A 504 0.54 -38.50 -9.47
C ASP A 504 1.26 -37.91 -8.24
N GLY A 505 0.54 -37.20 -7.36
CA GLY A 505 1.11 -36.53 -6.19
C GLY A 505 1.98 -35.31 -6.52
N GLN A 506 2.00 -34.83 -7.77
CA GLN A 506 2.82 -33.70 -8.18
C GLN A 506 2.15 -32.35 -7.86
N VAL A 507 2.96 -31.32 -7.65
CA VAL A 507 2.51 -29.96 -7.35
C VAL A 507 2.21 -29.19 -8.63
N HIS A 508 1.03 -28.57 -8.68
CA HIS A 508 0.60 -27.72 -9.80
C HIS A 508 0.05 -26.39 -9.30
N CYS A 509 0.11 -25.37 -10.15
CA CYS A 509 -0.63 -24.12 -9.92
C CYS A 509 -2.13 -24.34 -10.16
N SER A 510 -2.98 -23.55 -9.49
CA SER A 510 -4.44 -23.68 -9.56
C SER A 510 -5.03 -23.70 -10.98
N PRO A 511 -4.52 -22.97 -12.01
CA PRO A 511 -5.04 -23.08 -13.38
C PRO A 511 -4.85 -24.45 -14.04
N HIS A 512 -3.86 -25.23 -13.61
CA HIS A 512 -3.56 -26.55 -14.18
C HIS A 512 -4.31 -27.68 -13.48
N LEU A 513 -5.05 -27.39 -12.42
CA LEU A 513 -5.89 -28.35 -11.72
C LEU A 513 -7.36 -28.08 -11.99
N ARG A 514 -8.15 -29.15 -12.11
CA ARG A 514 -9.62 -29.08 -12.10
C ARG A 514 -10.13 -30.11 -11.11
N ARG A 515 -11.28 -29.81 -10.51
CA ARG A 515 -12.02 -30.80 -9.72
C ARG A 515 -12.73 -31.75 -10.68
N THR A 516 -12.66 -33.04 -10.38
CA THR A 516 -13.53 -34.04 -11.00
C THR A 516 -14.97 -33.82 -10.56
N ASP A 517 -15.93 -34.20 -11.40
CA ASP A 517 -17.34 -33.95 -11.11
C ASP A 517 -17.89 -34.88 -10.02
N THR A 518 -17.45 -36.15 -10.01
CA THR A 518 -17.93 -37.16 -9.06
C THR A 518 -17.15 -37.11 -7.74
N SER A 519 -15.83 -37.35 -7.76
CA SER A 519 -15.04 -37.47 -6.52
C SER A 519 -14.57 -36.13 -5.95
N ARG A 520 -14.72 -35.03 -6.70
CA ARG A 520 -14.27 -33.68 -6.34
C ARG A 520 -12.76 -33.55 -6.10
N ARG A 521 -11.97 -34.58 -6.48
CA ARG A 521 -10.50 -34.62 -6.43
C ARG A 521 -9.91 -33.64 -7.44
N LEU A 522 -8.77 -33.02 -7.09
CA LEU A 522 -8.02 -32.15 -8.01
C LEU A 522 -7.12 -33.00 -8.92
N VAL A 523 -7.26 -32.84 -10.23
CA VAL A 523 -6.45 -33.55 -11.23
C VAL A 523 -5.83 -32.60 -12.25
N CYS A 524 -4.57 -32.88 -12.61
CA CYS A 524 -3.84 -32.14 -13.62
C CYS A 524 -4.40 -32.43 -15.03
N GLY A 525 -4.05 -31.61 -16.02
CA GLY A 525 -4.54 -31.79 -17.39
C GLY A 525 -4.28 -33.17 -17.99
N GLN A 526 -3.17 -33.84 -17.63
CA GLN A 526 -2.82 -35.18 -18.12
C GLN A 526 -3.65 -36.30 -17.49
N HIS A 527 -4.09 -36.12 -16.24
CA HIS A 527 -4.90 -37.09 -15.50
C HIS A 527 -6.40 -36.80 -15.56
N ARG A 528 -6.83 -35.97 -16.51
CA ARG A 528 -8.26 -35.76 -16.82
C ARG A 528 -8.69 -36.75 -17.88
N ALA A 529 -9.82 -37.40 -17.63
CA ALA A 529 -10.47 -38.27 -18.59
C ALA A 529 -11.97 -37.94 -18.69
N GLY A 530 -12.57 -38.27 -19.83
CA GLY A 530 -14.02 -38.17 -20.05
C GLY A 530 -14.67 -39.55 -20.08
N CYS A 531 -15.95 -39.60 -19.77
CA CYS A 531 -16.77 -40.78 -20.03
C CYS A 531 -17.36 -40.70 -21.44
N ALA A 532 -17.22 -41.77 -22.23
CA ALA A 532 -17.79 -41.79 -23.58
C ALA A 532 -19.33 -41.73 -23.62
N GLN A 533 -19.99 -41.96 -22.48
CA GLN A 533 -21.45 -41.98 -22.36
C GLN A 533 -22.02 -40.75 -21.63
N GLY A 534 -21.20 -40.03 -20.86
CA GLY A 534 -21.60 -38.81 -20.16
C GLY A 534 -20.89 -37.61 -20.78
N GLU A 535 -21.62 -36.79 -21.53
CA GLU A 535 -21.04 -35.62 -22.18
C GLU A 535 -20.57 -34.59 -21.14
N ALA A 536 -19.40 -34.00 -21.41
CA ALA A 536 -18.77 -32.91 -20.65
C ALA A 536 -18.31 -33.20 -19.20
N ALA A 537 -18.63 -34.35 -18.61
CA ALA A 537 -18.16 -34.69 -17.26
C ALA A 537 -16.66 -35.02 -17.21
N ILE A 538 -15.95 -34.44 -16.23
CA ILE A 538 -14.52 -34.62 -16.00
C ILE A 538 -14.31 -35.65 -14.88
N PHE A 539 -13.59 -36.71 -15.21
CA PHE A 539 -13.17 -37.76 -14.29
C PHE A 539 -11.65 -37.74 -14.12
N ALA A 540 -11.18 -38.31 -13.01
CA ALA A 540 -9.77 -38.67 -12.91
C ALA A 540 -9.49 -39.88 -13.82
N SER A 541 -8.26 -39.99 -14.33
CA SER A 541 -7.89 -41.09 -15.22
C SER A 541 -8.05 -42.48 -14.60
N ASP A 542 -8.01 -42.58 -13.28
CA ASP A 542 -8.23 -43.81 -12.50
C ASP A 542 -9.73 -44.09 -12.20
N GLU A 543 -10.65 -43.20 -12.55
CA GLU A 543 -12.10 -43.33 -12.33
C GLU A 543 -12.86 -43.85 -13.56
N VAL A 544 -12.17 -43.96 -14.69
CA VAL A 544 -12.70 -44.52 -15.94
C VAL A 544 -11.89 -45.76 -16.32
N ALA A 545 -12.55 -46.73 -16.94
CA ALA A 545 -11.87 -47.89 -17.50
C ALA A 545 -12.40 -48.18 -18.91
N ALA A 546 -11.56 -48.81 -19.73
CA ALA A 546 -11.93 -49.21 -21.07
C ALA A 546 -13.00 -50.31 -21.02
N CYS A 547 -14.05 -50.16 -21.83
CA CYS A 547 -15.06 -51.20 -22.00
C CYS A 547 -14.45 -52.42 -22.72
N GLY A 548 -14.59 -53.62 -22.15
CA GLY A 548 -14.10 -54.87 -22.74
C GLY A 548 -14.64 -55.19 -24.13
N SER A 549 -15.79 -54.62 -24.52
CA SER A 549 -16.40 -54.84 -25.85
C SER A 549 -16.03 -53.79 -26.91
N CYS A 550 -15.83 -52.53 -26.54
CA CYS A 550 -15.61 -51.45 -27.53
C CYS A 550 -14.37 -50.58 -27.27
N GLY A 551 -13.62 -50.82 -26.20
CA GLY A 551 -12.42 -50.08 -25.83
C GLY A 551 -12.64 -48.64 -25.33
N LYS A 552 -13.86 -48.10 -25.46
CA LYS A 552 -14.17 -46.73 -25.00
C LYS A 552 -14.09 -46.62 -23.48
N LEU A 553 -13.57 -45.50 -22.97
CA LEU A 553 -13.50 -45.21 -21.54
C LEU A 553 -14.90 -44.88 -20.98
N VAL A 554 -15.27 -45.56 -19.90
CA VAL A 554 -16.55 -45.40 -19.23
C VAL A 554 -16.37 -45.30 -17.72
N CYS A 555 -17.13 -44.40 -17.09
CA CYS A 555 -17.15 -44.23 -15.63
C CYS A 555 -17.95 -45.35 -14.95
N ALA A 556 -17.86 -45.42 -13.62
CA ALA A 556 -18.57 -46.41 -12.83
C ALA A 556 -20.10 -46.38 -13.01
N ASP A 557 -20.71 -45.22 -13.19
CA ASP A 557 -22.17 -45.09 -13.36
C ASP A 557 -22.67 -45.59 -14.72
N HIS A 558 -21.81 -45.52 -15.74
CA HIS A 558 -22.13 -45.93 -17.12
C HIS A 558 -21.54 -47.29 -17.49
N SER A 559 -21.11 -48.06 -16.48
CA SER A 559 -20.55 -49.39 -16.69
C SER A 559 -20.92 -50.35 -15.57
N ALA A 560 -20.95 -51.63 -15.91
CA ALA A 560 -21.03 -52.70 -14.92
C ALA A 560 -20.04 -53.80 -15.30
N VAL A 561 -19.92 -54.81 -14.44
CA VAL A 561 -19.01 -55.94 -14.65
C VAL A 561 -19.81 -57.11 -15.19
N CYS A 562 -19.31 -57.76 -16.24
CA CYS A 562 -19.93 -58.99 -16.71
C CYS A 562 -19.62 -60.12 -15.72
N VAL A 563 -20.65 -60.87 -15.33
CA VAL A 563 -20.52 -61.92 -14.30
C VAL A 563 -19.63 -63.09 -14.71
N GLU A 564 -19.44 -63.31 -16.02
CA GLU A 564 -18.68 -64.45 -16.54
C GLU A 564 -17.18 -64.15 -16.75
N ASP A 565 -16.82 -62.97 -17.28
CA ASP A 565 -15.41 -62.62 -17.57
C ASP A 565 -14.79 -61.63 -16.56
N GLY A 566 -15.59 -61.01 -15.69
CA GLY A 566 -15.13 -60.03 -14.72
C GLY A 566 -14.65 -58.71 -15.32
N LEU A 567 -14.80 -58.51 -16.63
CA LEU A 567 -14.42 -57.29 -17.32
C LEU A 567 -15.50 -56.22 -17.16
N ARG A 568 -15.07 -54.95 -17.21
CA ARG A 568 -15.97 -53.80 -17.20
C ARG A 568 -16.51 -53.56 -18.61
N HIS A 569 -17.82 -53.48 -18.74
CA HIS A 569 -18.48 -53.14 -20.00
C HIS A 569 -19.39 -51.93 -19.81
N CYS A 570 -19.53 -51.12 -20.86
CA CYS A 570 -20.52 -50.05 -20.82
C CYS A 570 -21.94 -50.63 -20.77
N VAL A 571 -22.88 -49.88 -20.18
CA VAL A 571 -24.28 -50.32 -20.02
C VAL A 571 -24.98 -50.66 -21.34
N ILE A 572 -24.49 -50.19 -22.48
CA ILE A 572 -25.02 -50.53 -23.81
C ILE A 572 -24.70 -51.98 -24.20
N HIS A 573 -23.55 -52.52 -23.76
CA HIS A 573 -23.13 -53.87 -24.10
C HIS A 573 -23.57 -54.92 -23.08
N LEU A 574 -24.19 -54.49 -21.98
CA LEU A 574 -24.64 -55.35 -20.90
C LEU A 574 -26.16 -55.44 -20.87
N GLU A 575 -26.64 -56.63 -20.60
CA GLU A 575 -28.06 -56.86 -20.32
C GLU A 575 -28.22 -57.68 -19.04
N PRO A 576 -29.30 -57.43 -18.27
CA PRO A 576 -29.57 -58.14 -17.04
C PRO A 576 -29.96 -59.60 -17.31
N LEU A 577 -29.51 -60.51 -16.45
CA LEU A 577 -29.81 -61.94 -16.54
C LEU A 577 -31.01 -62.33 -15.70
N ALA A 578 -31.90 -63.16 -16.25
CA ALA A 578 -33.10 -63.65 -15.57
C ALA A 578 -32.81 -64.76 -14.54
N ASP A 579 -31.75 -65.54 -14.73
CA ASP A 579 -31.29 -66.58 -13.79
C ASP A 579 -30.34 -66.09 -12.70
N ALA A 580 -29.87 -64.84 -12.79
CA ALA A 580 -28.95 -64.25 -11.82
C ALA A 580 -29.37 -62.80 -11.52
N THR A 581 -30.25 -62.65 -10.53
CA THR A 581 -30.80 -61.34 -10.16
C THR A 581 -29.70 -60.33 -9.82
N GLY A 582 -29.76 -59.16 -10.43
CA GLY A 582 -28.77 -58.08 -10.26
C GLY A 582 -27.44 -58.30 -10.99
N SER A 583 -27.30 -59.41 -11.74
CA SER A 583 -26.11 -59.68 -12.57
C SER A 583 -26.34 -59.30 -14.03
N TYR A 584 -25.26 -58.90 -14.68
CA TYR A 584 -25.26 -58.50 -16.09
C TYR A 584 -24.31 -59.38 -16.90
N ALA A 585 -24.63 -59.58 -18.18
CA ALA A 585 -23.75 -60.28 -19.10
C ALA A 585 -23.58 -59.55 -20.43
N CYS A 586 -22.36 -59.60 -20.97
CA CYS A 586 -22.06 -59.10 -22.30
C CYS A 586 -22.70 -60.00 -23.37
N ALA A 587 -22.74 -59.54 -24.62
CA ALA A 587 -23.38 -60.26 -25.73
C ALA A 587 -22.83 -61.69 -25.94
N ALA A 588 -21.52 -61.90 -25.73
CA ALA A 588 -20.91 -63.23 -25.87
C ALA A 588 -21.28 -64.20 -24.73
N HIS A 589 -21.73 -63.67 -23.59
CA HIS A 589 -21.95 -64.41 -22.35
C HIS A 589 -23.43 -64.45 -21.95
N ARG A 590 -24.34 -64.24 -22.91
CA ARG A 590 -25.78 -64.36 -22.70
C ARG A 590 -26.43 -65.15 -23.81
N LYS A 591 -27.53 -65.82 -23.48
CA LYS A 591 -28.39 -66.53 -24.43
C LYS A 591 -29.84 -66.20 -24.17
N GLU A 592 -30.63 -66.11 -25.24
CA GLU A 592 -32.06 -65.80 -25.17
C GLU A 592 -32.88 -67.09 -25.11
N CYS A 593 -33.84 -67.16 -24.19
CA CYS A 593 -34.85 -68.21 -24.24
C CYS A 593 -35.84 -67.91 -25.36
N HIS A 594 -35.91 -68.78 -26.36
CA HIS A 594 -36.80 -68.56 -27.51
C HIS A 594 -38.30 -68.51 -27.15
N VAL A 595 -38.70 -69.00 -25.96
CA VAL A 595 -40.12 -69.07 -25.58
C VAL A 595 -40.63 -67.73 -25.01
N ASP A 596 -39.85 -67.04 -24.18
CA ASP A 596 -40.25 -65.77 -23.54
C ASP A 596 -39.35 -64.57 -23.86
N GLY A 597 -38.30 -64.78 -24.67
CA GLY A 597 -37.34 -63.74 -25.06
C GLY A 597 -36.44 -63.25 -23.92
N GLN A 598 -36.48 -63.88 -22.74
CA GLN A 598 -35.66 -63.46 -21.61
C GLN A 598 -34.21 -63.96 -21.77
N LEU A 599 -33.27 -63.16 -21.26
CA LEU A 599 -31.84 -63.45 -21.33
C LEU A 599 -31.36 -64.22 -20.11
N PHE A 600 -30.55 -65.23 -20.34
CA PHE A 600 -30.01 -66.14 -19.33
C PHE A 600 -28.50 -66.28 -19.51
N SER A 601 -27.83 -66.69 -18.44
CA SER A 601 -26.44 -67.17 -18.55
C SER A 601 -26.36 -68.34 -19.55
N PRO A 602 -25.16 -68.64 -20.11
CA PRO A 602 -25.00 -69.77 -21.02
C PRO A 602 -25.40 -71.12 -20.39
N LYS A 603 -25.40 -71.21 -19.05
CA LYS A 603 -25.82 -72.39 -18.29
C LYS A 603 -27.33 -72.41 -17.99
N GLY A 604 -28.00 -71.25 -18.00
CA GLY A 604 -29.42 -71.12 -17.67
C GLY A 604 -30.38 -71.63 -18.74
N VAL A 605 -29.90 -71.81 -19.97
CA VAL A 605 -30.65 -72.36 -21.11
C VAL A 605 -29.97 -73.60 -21.68
N GLN A 606 -30.77 -74.47 -22.31
CA GLN A 606 -30.25 -75.57 -23.13
C GLN A 606 -31.04 -75.68 -24.42
N ALA A 607 -30.38 -76.13 -25.48
CA ALA A 607 -31.02 -76.35 -26.77
C ALA A 607 -32.11 -77.42 -26.68
N CYS A 608 -33.32 -77.08 -27.15
CA CYS A 608 -34.39 -78.04 -27.31
C CYS A 608 -33.97 -79.10 -28.34
N PRO A 609 -34.04 -80.40 -28.03
CA PRO A 609 -33.62 -81.42 -28.99
C PRO A 609 -34.53 -81.47 -30.23
N VAL A 610 -35.75 -80.93 -30.13
CA VAL A 610 -36.74 -80.90 -31.23
C VAL A 610 -36.45 -79.77 -32.22
N CYS A 611 -36.49 -78.50 -31.79
CA CYS A 611 -36.30 -77.34 -32.66
C CYS A 611 -34.87 -76.78 -32.70
N GLY A 612 -33.97 -77.22 -31.82
CA GLY A 612 -32.58 -76.73 -31.71
C GLY A 612 -32.42 -75.38 -31.01
N LYS A 613 -33.51 -74.69 -30.66
CA LYS A 613 -33.46 -73.37 -30.02
C LYS A 613 -33.28 -73.48 -28.51
N ASP A 614 -32.59 -72.50 -27.92
CA ASP A 614 -32.32 -72.45 -26.48
C ASP A 614 -33.60 -72.16 -25.67
N ALA A 615 -33.85 -72.96 -24.63
CA ALA A 615 -34.98 -72.80 -23.72
C ALA A 615 -34.55 -72.86 -22.26
N CYS A 616 -35.11 -71.97 -21.43
CA CYS A 616 -34.82 -71.90 -20.00
C CYS A 616 -35.43 -73.08 -19.26
N ALA A 617 -35.00 -73.33 -18.02
CA ALA A 617 -35.50 -74.46 -17.22
C ALA A 617 -37.02 -74.45 -17.04
N ARG A 618 -37.64 -73.26 -16.85
CA ARG A 618 -39.10 -73.11 -16.71
C ARG A 618 -39.86 -73.48 -17.98
N HIS A 619 -39.29 -73.17 -19.14
CA HIS A 619 -39.89 -73.46 -20.44
C HIS A 619 -39.41 -74.77 -21.05
N ARG A 620 -38.86 -75.66 -20.23
CA ARG A 620 -38.54 -77.03 -20.61
C ARG A 620 -39.30 -78.01 -19.74
N ALA A 621 -39.79 -79.08 -20.37
CA ALA A 621 -40.46 -80.15 -19.66
C ALA A 621 -40.17 -81.49 -20.34
N ALA A 622 -40.15 -82.56 -19.54
CA ALA A 622 -39.95 -83.91 -20.04
C ALA A 622 -41.17 -84.35 -20.88
N CYS A 623 -40.91 -84.81 -22.09
CA CYS A 623 -41.90 -85.49 -22.89
C CYS A 623 -42.33 -86.80 -22.19
N GLY A 624 -43.60 -86.96 -21.86
CA GLY A 624 -44.15 -88.16 -21.24
C GLY A 624 -44.00 -89.44 -22.07
N HIS A 625 -43.67 -89.32 -23.37
CA HIS A 625 -43.44 -90.46 -24.27
C HIS A 625 -41.96 -90.89 -24.37
N CYS A 626 -41.05 -90.00 -24.79
CA CYS A 626 -39.62 -90.32 -24.94
C CYS A 626 -38.72 -89.88 -23.78
N GLY A 627 -39.27 -89.23 -22.74
CA GLY A 627 -38.51 -88.80 -21.55
C GLY A 627 -37.58 -87.59 -21.76
N ARG A 628 -37.33 -87.15 -22.99
CA ARG A 628 -36.44 -86.01 -23.27
C ARG A 628 -37.06 -84.69 -22.82
N ASN A 629 -36.23 -83.80 -22.26
CA ASN A 629 -36.61 -82.43 -21.95
C ASN A 629 -36.67 -81.60 -23.24
N VAL A 630 -37.88 -81.19 -23.61
CA VAL A 630 -38.16 -80.37 -24.80
C VAL A 630 -38.69 -79.01 -24.37
N CYS A 631 -38.60 -78.00 -25.22
CA CYS A 631 -39.24 -76.73 -24.92
C CYS A 631 -40.77 -76.89 -24.90
N THR A 632 -41.44 -76.08 -24.10
CA THR A 632 -42.90 -76.10 -23.98
C THR A 632 -43.62 -75.75 -25.28
N ALA A 633 -42.97 -75.00 -26.18
CA ALA A 633 -43.49 -74.74 -27.53
C ALA A 633 -43.57 -76.02 -28.39
N ASP A 634 -42.67 -76.99 -28.18
CA ASP A 634 -42.64 -78.28 -28.88
C ASP A 634 -43.30 -79.41 -28.06
N LEU A 635 -43.99 -79.09 -26.97
CA LEU A 635 -44.66 -80.05 -26.09
C LEU A 635 -46.18 -79.83 -26.10
N GLU A 636 -46.93 -80.82 -26.58
CA GLU A 636 -48.39 -80.77 -26.57
C GLU A 636 -48.92 -81.01 -25.15
N GLN A 637 -49.61 -80.01 -24.58
CA GLN A 637 -49.97 -80.00 -23.16
C GLN A 637 -50.92 -81.15 -22.72
N PRO A 638 -51.98 -81.51 -23.47
CA PRO A 638 -52.91 -82.57 -23.05
C PRO A 638 -52.28 -83.97 -23.06
N SER A 639 -51.42 -84.26 -24.03
CA SER A 639 -50.82 -85.58 -24.22
C SER A 639 -49.43 -85.70 -23.57
N ARG A 640 -48.83 -84.56 -23.17
CA ARG A 640 -47.42 -84.41 -22.78
C ARG A 640 -46.46 -85.06 -23.77
N ARG A 641 -46.79 -85.07 -25.06
CA ARG A 641 -45.93 -85.62 -26.12
C ARG A 641 -45.22 -84.50 -26.85
N CYS A 642 -43.93 -84.68 -27.11
CA CYS A 642 -43.22 -83.74 -27.98
C CYS A 642 -43.68 -83.91 -29.44
N VAL A 643 -43.51 -82.86 -30.25
CA VAL A 643 -43.86 -82.86 -31.68
C VAL A 643 -43.26 -84.08 -32.40
N THR A 644 -42.00 -84.43 -32.13
CA THR A 644 -41.35 -85.61 -32.70
C THR A 644 -42.07 -86.92 -32.35
N CYS A 645 -42.47 -87.11 -31.10
CA CYS A 645 -43.18 -88.32 -30.67
C CYS A 645 -44.58 -88.42 -31.27
N ARG A 646 -45.23 -87.29 -31.55
CA ARG A 646 -46.53 -87.26 -32.24
C ARG A 646 -46.40 -87.68 -33.71
N GLN A 647 -45.28 -87.34 -34.34
CA GLN A 647 -45.00 -87.62 -35.75
C GLN A 647 -44.40 -89.02 -36.00
N LEU A 648 -44.34 -89.89 -34.99
CA LEU A 648 -43.86 -91.27 -35.15
C LEU A 648 -44.66 -91.99 -36.26
N ALA A 649 -43.99 -92.30 -37.37
CA ALA A 649 -44.59 -92.98 -38.52
C ALA A 649 -44.09 -94.43 -38.59
N VAL A 650 -44.93 -95.34 -39.08
CA VAL A 650 -44.53 -96.75 -39.28
C VAL A 650 -43.48 -96.82 -40.38
N ILE A 651 -42.41 -97.57 -40.14
CA ILE A 651 -41.34 -97.81 -41.11
C ILE A 651 -41.18 -99.32 -41.36
N ALA A 652 -40.97 -99.69 -42.62
CA ALA A 652 -40.79 -101.08 -43.02
C ALA A 652 -39.34 -101.56 -42.82
N ASP A 653 -38.36 -100.68 -43.05
CA ASP A 653 -36.93 -101.00 -43.01
C ASP A 653 -36.15 -99.94 -42.20
N PRO A 654 -35.80 -100.21 -40.93
CA PRO A 654 -35.05 -99.27 -40.11
C PRO A 654 -33.56 -99.21 -40.51
N PRO A 655 -32.93 -98.01 -40.48
CA PRO A 655 -31.50 -97.84 -40.71
C PRO A 655 -30.59 -98.71 -39.82
N GLU A 656 -29.39 -99.06 -40.30
CA GLU A 656 -28.45 -99.98 -39.64
C GLU A 656 -27.97 -99.49 -38.25
N ASP A 657 -27.81 -98.17 -38.08
CA ASP A 657 -27.48 -97.52 -36.81
C ASP A 657 -28.61 -97.68 -35.79
N VAL A 658 -29.87 -97.53 -36.24
CA VAL A 658 -31.08 -97.78 -35.43
C VAL A 658 -31.21 -99.26 -35.06
N LEU A 659 -30.91 -100.19 -35.99
CA LEU A 659 -30.90 -101.63 -35.73
C LEU A 659 -29.85 -101.99 -34.66
N THR A 660 -28.67 -101.40 -34.75
CA THR A 660 -27.58 -101.61 -33.79
C THR A 660 -27.97 -101.11 -32.39
N ALA A 661 -28.51 -99.90 -32.30
CA ALA A 661 -29.01 -99.33 -31.04
C ALA A 661 -30.14 -100.18 -30.44
N ALA A 662 -31.08 -100.65 -31.28
CA ALA A 662 -32.19 -101.50 -30.84
C ALA A 662 -31.72 -102.83 -30.23
N ARG A 663 -30.66 -103.46 -30.78
CA ARG A 663 -30.08 -104.68 -30.21
C ARG A 663 -29.52 -104.44 -28.81
N ALA A 664 -28.87 -103.31 -28.58
CA ALA A 664 -28.36 -102.92 -27.27
C ALA A 664 -29.47 -102.72 -26.23
N VAL A 665 -30.65 -102.22 -26.64
CA VAL A 665 -31.78 -101.94 -25.75
C VAL A 665 -32.62 -103.19 -25.41
N THR A 666 -32.69 -104.16 -26.31
CA THR A 666 -33.66 -105.28 -26.23
C THR A 666 -33.09 -106.60 -25.72
N SER A 667 -31.77 -106.69 -25.45
CA SER A 667 -31.05 -107.85 -24.87
C SER A 667 -31.26 -109.20 -25.58
N GLY A 668 -31.87 -109.22 -26.77
CA GLY A 668 -32.21 -110.46 -27.49
C GLY A 668 -32.64 -110.31 -28.95
N GLY A 669 -32.44 -109.12 -29.56
CA GLY A 669 -32.76 -108.84 -30.96
C GLY A 669 -34.27 -108.70 -31.22
N PRO A 670 -34.73 -107.64 -31.92
CA PRO A 670 -36.12 -107.52 -32.30
C PRO A 670 -36.52 -108.62 -33.31
N LYS A 671 -37.66 -109.29 -33.09
CA LYS A 671 -38.23 -110.23 -34.08
C LYS A 671 -38.64 -109.46 -35.33
N SER A 672 -38.26 -109.95 -36.52
CA SER A 672 -38.43 -109.27 -37.83
C SER A 672 -39.87 -108.94 -38.24
N SER A 673 -40.88 -109.45 -37.53
CA SER A 673 -42.30 -109.28 -37.87
C SER A 673 -43.03 -108.20 -37.06
N ARG A 674 -42.32 -107.30 -36.36
CA ARG A 674 -42.93 -106.31 -35.44
C ARG A 674 -42.90 -104.89 -36.01
N PRO A 675 -43.95 -104.08 -35.81
CA PRO A 675 -44.01 -102.73 -36.35
C PRO A 675 -42.99 -101.82 -35.66
N TRP A 676 -42.20 -101.12 -36.48
CA TRP A 676 -41.28 -100.07 -36.05
C TRP A 676 -41.94 -98.72 -36.32
N ARG A 677 -41.79 -97.76 -35.40
CA ARG A 677 -42.12 -96.37 -35.68
C ARG A 677 -40.94 -95.47 -35.41
N MET A 678 -40.75 -94.49 -36.27
CA MET A 678 -39.62 -93.59 -36.19
C MET A 678 -40.03 -92.16 -36.55
N ALA A 679 -39.38 -91.20 -35.91
CA ALA A 679 -39.45 -89.78 -36.24
C ALA A 679 -38.10 -89.15 -35.98
N ARG A 680 -37.76 -88.12 -36.77
CA ARG A 680 -36.47 -87.43 -36.69
C ARG A 680 -36.71 -86.00 -36.26
N ASP A 681 -35.84 -85.49 -35.39
CA ASP A 681 -35.82 -84.07 -35.04
C ASP A 681 -34.43 -83.46 -35.19
N HIS A 682 -34.24 -82.23 -34.70
CA HIS A 682 -33.00 -81.47 -34.90
C HIS A 682 -31.75 -82.24 -34.44
N SER A 683 -31.85 -83.04 -33.38
CA SER A 683 -30.67 -83.66 -32.76
C SER A 683 -30.72 -85.18 -32.67
N HIS A 684 -31.91 -85.79 -32.71
CA HIS A 684 -32.06 -87.24 -32.54
C HIS A 684 -33.06 -87.87 -33.50
N VAL A 685 -32.94 -89.18 -33.63
CA VAL A 685 -33.95 -90.10 -34.13
C VAL A 685 -34.67 -90.70 -32.92
N VAL A 686 -35.99 -90.60 -32.87
CA VAL A 686 -36.84 -91.24 -31.85
C VAL A 686 -37.43 -92.49 -32.46
N VAL A 687 -37.25 -93.63 -31.79
CA VAL A 687 -37.69 -94.93 -32.27
C VAL A 687 -38.62 -95.55 -31.23
N GLU A 688 -39.79 -96.00 -31.67
CA GLU A 688 -40.72 -96.82 -30.90
C GLU A 688 -40.72 -98.25 -31.46
N LEU A 689 -40.41 -99.19 -30.59
CA LEU A 689 -40.42 -100.63 -30.84
C LEU A 689 -41.57 -101.30 -30.09
N ASP A 690 -42.40 -102.04 -30.81
CA ASP A 690 -43.36 -102.94 -30.19
C ASP A 690 -42.65 -104.24 -29.74
N LEU A 691 -42.74 -104.56 -28.44
CA LEU A 691 -42.16 -105.76 -27.86
C LEU A 691 -43.19 -106.89 -27.64
N GLY A 692 -44.44 -106.69 -28.05
CA GLY A 692 -45.56 -107.61 -27.84
C GLY A 692 -46.11 -107.57 -26.40
N LEU A 693 -47.28 -108.18 -26.18
CA LEU A 693 -47.98 -108.22 -24.88
C LEU A 693 -48.25 -106.82 -24.29
N GLY A 694 -48.55 -105.84 -25.14
CA GLY A 694 -48.83 -104.46 -24.72
C GLY A 694 -47.61 -103.70 -24.18
N ARG A 695 -46.39 -104.18 -24.44
CA ARG A 695 -45.13 -103.53 -24.07
C ARG A 695 -44.52 -102.80 -25.25
N LYS A 696 -44.22 -101.51 -25.09
CA LYS A 696 -43.49 -100.71 -26.07
C LYS A 696 -42.20 -100.21 -25.45
N THR A 697 -41.13 -100.17 -26.23
CA THR A 697 -39.89 -99.50 -25.82
C THR A 697 -39.62 -98.37 -26.76
N LEU A 698 -39.46 -97.17 -26.21
CA LEU A 698 -38.94 -96.03 -26.91
C LEU A 698 -37.48 -95.86 -26.56
N PHE A 699 -36.67 -95.53 -27.56
CA PHE A 699 -35.33 -95.02 -27.32
C PHE A 699 -35.04 -93.87 -28.27
N THR A 700 -34.13 -93.01 -27.86
CA THR A 700 -33.69 -91.87 -28.67
C THR A 700 -32.23 -92.03 -29.01
N LEU A 701 -31.88 -91.80 -30.27
CA LEU A 701 -30.55 -91.98 -30.80
C LEU A 701 -30.08 -90.65 -31.38
N ARG A 702 -28.97 -90.10 -30.90
CA ARG A 702 -28.41 -88.88 -31.48
C ARG A 702 -27.95 -89.16 -32.92
N HIS A 703 -28.11 -88.18 -33.82
CA HIS A 703 -27.70 -88.35 -35.22
C HIS A 703 -26.24 -88.82 -35.31
N GLY A 704 -26.00 -89.92 -36.04
CA GLY A 704 -24.67 -90.49 -36.25
C GLY A 704 -24.11 -91.31 -35.08
N GLN A 705 -24.89 -91.53 -34.02
CA GLN A 705 -24.51 -92.43 -32.93
C GLN A 705 -25.23 -93.78 -33.04
N THR A 706 -24.66 -94.81 -32.42
CA THR A 706 -25.20 -96.18 -32.37
C THR A 706 -25.61 -96.59 -30.95
N VAL A 707 -25.38 -95.72 -29.96
CA VAL A 707 -25.74 -95.92 -28.56
C VAL A 707 -26.95 -95.05 -28.22
N PRO A 708 -28.02 -95.59 -27.62
CA PRO A 708 -29.21 -94.82 -27.27
C PRO A 708 -28.93 -93.86 -26.11
N ASP A 709 -29.34 -92.59 -26.27
CA ASP A 709 -29.22 -91.54 -25.25
C ASP A 709 -30.29 -91.66 -24.15
N SER A 710 -31.47 -92.17 -24.49
CA SER A 710 -32.52 -92.46 -23.52
C SER A 710 -33.30 -93.70 -23.93
N VAL A 711 -33.80 -94.43 -22.93
CA VAL A 711 -34.67 -95.59 -23.12
C VAL A 711 -35.84 -95.47 -22.16
N VAL A 712 -37.06 -95.47 -22.68
CA VAL A 712 -38.31 -95.41 -21.93
C VAL A 712 -39.16 -96.63 -22.28
N LYS A 713 -39.52 -97.42 -21.28
CA LYS A 713 -40.38 -98.59 -21.47
C LYS A 713 -41.80 -98.25 -21.04
N HIS A 714 -42.77 -98.48 -21.93
CA HIS A 714 -44.19 -98.31 -21.67
C HIS A 714 -44.85 -99.68 -21.58
N THR A 715 -45.56 -99.94 -20.49
CA THR A 715 -46.32 -101.18 -20.26
C THR A 715 -47.78 -100.84 -19.99
N LEU A 716 -48.71 -101.46 -20.72
CA LEU A 716 -50.15 -101.26 -20.51
C LEU A 716 -50.70 -101.94 -19.23
N LEU A 717 -49.90 -102.76 -18.52
CA LEU A 717 -50.24 -103.38 -17.24
C LEU A 717 -49.69 -102.55 -16.08
N GLY A 718 -50.46 -101.58 -15.61
CA GLY A 718 -50.10 -100.78 -14.43
C GLY A 718 -50.68 -99.37 -14.36
N SER A 719 -51.92 -99.13 -14.80
CA SER A 719 -52.67 -97.91 -14.48
C SER A 719 -53.81 -98.22 -13.51
N LYS A 720 -53.47 -98.56 -12.27
CA LYS A 720 -54.32 -98.37 -11.08
C LYS A 720 -53.41 -98.08 -9.88
N GLN A 721 -53.66 -96.92 -9.24
CA GLN A 721 -53.01 -96.31 -8.05
C GLN A 721 -51.61 -95.70 -8.31
N ARG A 722 -51.31 -94.42 -8.04
CA ARG A 722 -51.97 -93.31 -7.31
C ARG A 722 -51.74 -92.01 -8.06
#